data_AF-A0A7W7HH41-F1
#
_entry.id   AF-A0A7W7HH41-F1
#
_cell.length_a   1.000
_cell.length_b   1.000
_cell.length_c   1.000
_cell.angle_alpha   90.00
_cell.angle_beta   90.00
_cell.angle_gamma   90.00
#
_symmetry.space_group_name_H-M   'P 1'
#
loop_
_entity.id
_entity.type
_entity.pdbx_description
1 polymer ?
#
loop_
_entity_poly.entity_id
_entity_poly.type
_entity_poly.pdbx_seq_one_letter_code
_entity_poly.pdbx_strand_id
1 'polypeptide(L)'
;MRRLMIIIVLLALGAGTAFGLSGALRLSWTPATVMAEPSGTAPQRTAVASPIGSVTMDRHTHRLDVAARAVTDAAAGQNADGVLKVIVGEGGTGEDYRLDRTATGLTLTAASEAGAAAGLYSVADQIRSGTPVGTGPVTPKLGLRLTDVGSVGREPDAARWSRGTDYSLNSDIVTGTLLPRAPWVDRAGVEKVAAQFRQFVDHSAAQGYNGVVVPGFLEYVTFANVGDGHAVYPAGDPHIARAQAMVAAFEPVFRYAADMGMRVYFMTDMLALSGPLDAYLAEQPDQWAVYQAGLRELFASMPFASGLMIRIGEGGSAYAAPGWDYFSRIAVTTPEKVRAMLKAFLAVAAESDRDIIFRTWTVGVGAVGDLHTNPDSYEEVLGDIDDPRLIVSTKFTLGDFYSHLPLNTTLAVGGQRRIVEFQGRREFEGFGSLPNDLTALHASALRQLLAGNPHIEGVWLWTQEGGPLRAGPMTLYLRTGFWQLYDLNVYAMGRLARQPDADPGEITADWVRQTFSTDPETVAAISRMFASSRAAVTKGLYLTPYADNAVKALGLEPPPMMWIFEWDIATGDSAVLSSVYAISRGHVDETIAEGERAVAIAAEQYDGVAATDPATWRDPALREQLLDSLAYQRDLYGTLGAYRTMFLRRAQWLDTGSATAREQWKAAEIAYREARDVYVGKYSGDVDLPAYNFTAADLGTERSDRDPAMAILARVLLGLLLLSILVPWRPVRSLWRAAIMPWKAPSTPTRTARWIAILFPAAALLLSREIYTWFAAPAHLLVTLGSWVLFALVARLLVRGRDPYALWTVIGGVALLRTVLLLAVLAVRGPGLYWFQFWTDPVARTAYVTVAFASFAWLFVAVGSVLRGRYGWSRRRVTGGVMLAAGVPVLAVGALIRSAGLERALSAWNDQMALLPWGLHRILGIVTFLDIPPALPTVITVTGAALSIIGGLTVVVGGGAARPDPMRTPTPPPLRARA
;
A
#
# COMPACT_ATOMS: atom_id res chain seq x y z
N MET A 1 -52.12 -13.66 8.04
CA MET A 1 -51.49 -12.54 8.78
C MET A 1 -50.19 -12.90 9.50
N ARG A 2 -50.17 -13.66 10.62
CA ARG A 2 -48.93 -13.88 11.41
C ARG A 2 -47.73 -14.48 10.65
N ARG A 3 -47.96 -15.34 9.65
CA ARG A 3 -46.87 -15.96 8.86
C ARG A 3 -46.28 -15.02 7.81
N LEU A 4 -47.12 -14.20 7.19
CA LEU A 4 -46.69 -13.15 6.27
C LEU A 4 -45.83 -12.12 7.02
N MET A 5 -46.23 -11.77 8.25
CA MET A 5 -45.45 -10.88 9.12
C MET A 5 -44.03 -11.40 9.39
N ILE A 6 -43.85 -12.72 9.61
CA ILE A 6 -42.52 -13.30 9.81
C ILE A 6 -41.64 -13.09 8.57
N ILE A 7 -42.16 -13.36 7.37
CA ILE A 7 -41.40 -13.18 6.13
C ILE A 7 -41.01 -11.71 5.94
N ILE A 8 -41.95 -10.78 6.19
CA ILE A 8 -41.68 -9.33 6.14
C ILE A 8 -40.56 -8.95 7.11
N VAL A 9 -40.60 -9.43 8.36
CA VAL A 9 -39.55 -9.14 9.35
C VAL A 9 -38.19 -9.71 8.89
N LEU A 10 -38.15 -10.92 8.36
CA LEU A 10 -36.89 -11.52 7.89
C LEU A 10 -36.30 -10.76 6.69
N LEU A 11 -37.16 -10.31 5.76
CA LEU A 11 -36.74 -9.47 4.64
C LEU A 11 -36.29 -8.09 5.11
N ALA A 12 -36.95 -7.50 6.10
CA ALA A 12 -36.53 -6.23 6.69
C ALA A 12 -35.17 -6.34 7.38
N LEU A 13 -34.91 -7.44 8.12
CA LEU A 13 -33.59 -7.73 8.68
C LEU A 13 -32.54 -7.92 7.58
N GLY A 14 -32.87 -8.65 6.52
CA GLY A 14 -31.99 -8.83 5.37
C GLY A 14 -31.67 -7.52 4.66
N ALA A 15 -32.65 -6.63 4.50
CA ALA A 15 -32.45 -5.30 3.94
C ALA A 15 -31.57 -4.44 4.84
N GLY A 16 -31.75 -4.52 6.16
CA GLY A 16 -30.87 -3.87 7.14
C GLY A 16 -29.42 -4.38 7.03
N THR A 17 -29.21 -5.69 6.88
CA THR A 17 -27.87 -6.26 6.64
C THR A 17 -27.28 -5.80 5.31
N ALA A 18 -28.07 -5.77 4.24
CA ALA A 18 -27.62 -5.30 2.93
C ALA A 18 -27.24 -3.81 2.93
N PHE A 19 -28.01 -2.98 3.66
CA PHE A 19 -27.71 -1.57 3.88
C PHE A 19 -26.41 -1.40 4.68
N GLY A 20 -26.25 -2.12 5.79
CA GLY A 20 -25.02 -2.10 6.58
C GLY A 20 -23.79 -2.55 5.78
N LEU A 21 -23.92 -3.60 4.97
CA LEU A 21 -22.85 -4.05 4.08
C LEU A 21 -22.49 -2.98 3.04
N SER A 22 -23.47 -2.40 2.35
CA SER A 22 -23.19 -1.35 1.36
C SER A 22 -22.58 -0.10 2.00
N GLY A 23 -23.01 0.25 3.21
CA GLY A 23 -22.43 1.32 4.01
C GLY A 23 -21.01 1.02 4.52
N ALA A 24 -20.64 -0.26 4.70
CA ALA A 24 -19.28 -0.67 5.02
C ALA A 24 -18.36 -0.68 3.78
N LEU A 25 -18.89 -1.07 2.61
CA LEU A 25 -18.13 -1.07 1.36
C LEU A 25 -17.76 0.34 0.90
N ARG A 26 -18.58 1.36 1.18
CA ARG A 26 -18.35 2.78 0.86
C ARG A 26 -17.81 3.02 -0.56
N LEU A 27 -18.29 2.27 -1.54
CA LEU A 27 -17.84 2.37 -2.93
C LEU A 27 -18.36 3.67 -3.53
N SER A 28 -17.43 4.54 -3.94
CA SER A 28 -17.74 5.76 -4.69
C SER A 28 -16.54 6.15 -5.53
N TRP A 29 -16.78 6.88 -6.61
CA TRP A 29 -15.72 7.50 -7.40
C TRP A 29 -16.19 8.83 -7.95
N THR A 30 -15.23 9.74 -8.13
CA THR A 30 -15.45 11.05 -8.75
C THR A 30 -14.25 11.38 -9.61
N PRO A 31 -14.43 12.07 -10.76
CA PRO A 31 -13.30 12.56 -11.55
C PRO A 31 -12.33 13.38 -10.68
N ALA A 32 -11.04 13.09 -10.80
CA ALA A 32 -9.98 13.81 -10.12
C ALA A 32 -9.41 14.92 -11.01
N THR A 33 -8.92 15.99 -10.39
CA THR A 33 -8.14 17.02 -11.10
C THR A 33 -6.70 16.54 -11.23
N VAL A 34 -6.45 15.78 -12.30
CA VAL A 34 -5.12 15.24 -12.60
C VAL A 34 -4.16 16.36 -12.98
N MET A 35 -2.97 16.34 -12.38
CA MET A 35 -1.91 17.25 -12.77
C MET A 35 -1.41 16.90 -14.18
N ALA A 36 -1.26 17.92 -15.03
CA ALA A 36 -0.63 17.74 -16.32
C ALA A 36 0.83 17.30 -16.15
N GLU A 37 1.26 16.31 -16.93
CA GLU A 37 2.65 15.85 -16.96
C GLU A 37 3.34 16.39 -18.22
N PRO A 38 3.87 17.62 -18.18
CA PRO A 38 4.55 18.19 -19.33
C PRO A 38 5.82 17.40 -19.65
N SER A 39 6.22 17.47 -20.92
CA SER A 39 7.53 17.03 -21.37
C SER A 39 8.12 18.04 -22.34
N GLY A 40 9.44 17.99 -22.50
CA GLY A 40 10.16 18.89 -23.39
C GLY A 40 11.59 18.41 -23.62
N THR A 41 12.14 18.79 -24.77
CA THR A 41 13.54 18.55 -25.13
C THR A 41 14.21 19.88 -25.39
N ALA A 42 15.40 20.09 -24.84
CA ALA A 42 16.22 21.23 -25.22
C ALA A 42 16.69 21.12 -26.69
N PRO A 43 16.89 22.26 -27.36
CA PRO A 43 17.58 22.28 -28.65
C PRO A 43 19.01 21.75 -28.52
N GLN A 44 19.49 21.09 -29.57
CA GLN A 44 20.89 20.68 -29.65
C GLN A 44 21.79 21.92 -29.61
N ARG A 45 22.88 21.86 -28.83
CA ARG A 45 23.82 22.98 -28.66
C ARG A 45 25.27 22.53 -28.72
N THR A 46 26.14 23.43 -29.19
CA THR A 46 27.59 23.23 -29.17
C THR A 46 28.13 23.51 -27.77
N ALA A 47 29.02 22.64 -27.29
CA ALA A 47 29.66 22.80 -26.01
C ALA A 47 30.56 24.04 -25.97
N VAL A 48 30.50 24.77 -24.86
CA VAL A 48 31.40 25.88 -24.55
C VAL A 48 32.54 25.36 -23.68
N ALA A 49 33.78 25.62 -24.09
CA ALA A 49 34.96 25.26 -23.32
C ALA A 49 35.04 26.06 -22.01
N SER A 50 35.62 25.45 -20.98
CA SER A 50 35.83 26.11 -19.69
C SER A 50 36.66 27.38 -19.87
N PRO A 51 36.22 28.54 -19.36
CA PRO A 51 37.06 29.72 -19.29
C PRO A 51 38.05 29.66 -18.11
N ILE A 52 38.02 28.61 -17.29
CA ILE A 52 38.75 28.47 -16.03
C ILE A 52 39.64 27.23 -16.05
N GLY A 53 40.93 27.40 -15.76
CA GLY A 53 41.90 26.32 -15.55
C GLY A 53 42.39 26.18 -14.11
N SER A 54 42.25 27.22 -13.28
CA SER A 54 42.66 27.18 -11.87
C SER A 54 41.74 27.99 -10.96
N VAL A 55 41.72 27.62 -9.68
CA VAL A 55 40.95 28.32 -8.63
C VAL A 55 41.93 28.87 -7.59
N THR A 56 41.73 30.12 -7.19
CA THR A 56 42.46 30.77 -6.09
C THR A 56 41.46 31.31 -5.08
N MET A 57 41.73 31.16 -3.78
CA MET A 57 40.81 31.56 -2.72
C MET A 57 41.56 32.36 -1.66
N ASP A 58 40.89 33.34 -1.05
CA ASP A 58 41.40 34.10 0.12
C ASP A 58 41.17 33.37 1.45
N ARG A 59 40.29 32.36 1.45
CA ARG A 59 39.95 31.52 2.60
C ARG A 59 39.92 30.05 2.21
N HIS A 60 40.45 29.21 3.10
CA HIS A 60 40.47 27.75 2.95
C HIS A 60 39.75 27.08 4.12
N THR A 61 38.75 26.27 3.80
CA THR A 61 38.06 25.36 4.72
C THR A 61 37.85 24.04 3.99
N HIS A 62 37.57 22.96 4.71
CA HIS A 62 37.34 21.66 4.08
C HIS A 62 36.24 21.73 3.00
N ARG A 63 35.11 22.38 3.32
CA ARG A 63 33.99 22.60 2.40
C ARG A 63 34.41 23.37 1.14
N LEU A 64 35.13 24.49 1.30
CA LEU A 64 35.56 25.31 0.16
C LEU A 64 36.59 24.57 -0.70
N ASP A 65 37.50 23.81 -0.09
CA ASP A 65 38.49 23.03 -0.82
C ASP A 65 37.83 21.90 -1.63
N VAL A 66 36.79 21.24 -1.10
CA VAL A 66 35.98 20.27 -1.86
C VAL A 66 35.25 20.96 -3.02
N ALA A 67 34.61 22.10 -2.78
CA ALA A 67 33.88 22.83 -3.82
C ALA A 67 34.81 23.38 -4.92
N ALA A 68 36.00 23.86 -4.56
CA ALA A 68 37.01 24.32 -5.51
C ALA A 68 37.56 23.18 -6.37
N ARG A 69 37.78 22.00 -5.77
CA ARG A 69 38.15 20.79 -6.52
C ARG A 69 37.11 20.41 -7.55
N ALA A 70 35.82 20.54 -7.25
CA ALA A 70 34.77 20.26 -8.22
C ALA A 70 34.87 21.13 -9.48
N VAL A 71 35.32 22.38 -9.37
CA VAL A 71 35.57 23.27 -10.53
C VAL A 71 36.78 22.80 -11.33
N THR A 72 37.89 22.47 -10.67
CA THR A 72 39.09 21.99 -11.36
C THR A 72 38.86 20.65 -12.04
N ASP A 73 38.12 19.74 -11.40
CA ASP A 73 37.76 18.44 -11.95
C ASP A 73 36.84 18.60 -13.17
N ALA A 74 35.89 19.54 -13.13
CA ALA A 74 35.03 19.88 -14.27
C ALA A 74 35.83 20.39 -15.47
N ALA A 75 36.88 21.18 -15.23
CA ALA A 75 37.74 21.76 -16.27
C ALA A 75 38.86 20.81 -16.75
N ALA A 76 39.02 19.64 -16.13
CA ALA A 76 40.11 18.72 -16.43
C ALA A 76 40.13 18.34 -17.92
N GLY A 77 41.29 18.48 -18.56
CA GLY A 77 41.49 18.18 -19.98
C GLY A 77 41.06 19.27 -20.96
N GLN A 78 40.54 20.42 -20.51
CA GLN A 78 40.05 21.49 -21.40
C GLN A 78 41.10 22.59 -21.75
N ASN A 79 42.36 22.48 -21.29
CA ASN A 79 43.46 23.43 -21.56
C ASN A 79 43.09 24.92 -21.42
N ALA A 80 42.40 25.28 -20.34
CA ALA A 80 42.00 26.65 -20.06
C ALA A 80 43.07 27.39 -19.23
N ASP A 81 43.33 28.66 -19.54
CA ASP A 81 44.34 29.47 -18.84
C ASP A 81 43.75 30.43 -17.78
N GLY A 82 42.42 30.59 -17.75
CA GLY A 82 41.78 31.57 -16.87
C GLY A 82 41.76 31.17 -15.40
N VAL A 83 41.77 32.17 -14.52
CA VAL A 83 41.74 31.97 -13.06
C VAL A 83 40.36 32.33 -12.51
N LEU A 84 39.76 31.45 -11.71
CA LEU A 84 38.62 31.77 -10.85
C LEU A 84 39.15 32.25 -9.49
N LYS A 85 39.02 33.54 -9.20
CA LYS A 85 39.34 34.11 -7.88
C LYS A 85 38.10 34.08 -7.00
N VAL A 86 38.18 33.43 -5.85
CA VAL A 86 37.11 33.36 -4.84
C VAL A 86 37.44 34.33 -3.71
N ILE A 87 36.48 35.18 -3.38
CA ILE A 87 36.54 36.15 -2.28
C ILE A 87 35.40 35.85 -1.32
N VAL A 88 35.74 35.49 -0.08
CA VAL A 88 34.77 35.11 0.94
C VAL A 88 34.75 36.15 2.06
N GLY A 89 33.59 36.77 2.27
CA GLY A 89 33.38 37.68 3.39
C GLY A 89 33.35 36.97 4.76
N GLU A 90 33.31 37.78 5.82
CA GLU A 90 33.18 37.30 7.20
C GLU A 90 31.72 37.26 7.71
N GLY A 91 30.72 37.52 6.87
CA GLY A 91 29.35 37.83 7.30
C GLY A 91 28.24 36.95 6.70
N GLY A 92 27.22 36.66 7.51
CA GLY A 92 25.97 36.02 7.06
C GLY A 92 26.02 34.50 6.91
N THR A 93 24.87 33.90 6.65
CA THR A 93 24.67 32.44 6.52
C THR A 93 24.02 32.03 5.18
N GLY A 94 23.66 33.01 4.34
CA GLY A 94 22.97 32.80 3.07
C GLY A 94 23.87 32.24 1.98
N GLU A 95 23.26 31.68 0.94
CA GLU A 95 23.94 31.07 -0.22
C GLU A 95 24.08 32.01 -1.42
N ASP A 96 23.92 33.32 -1.19
CA ASP A 96 24.07 34.34 -2.21
C ASP A 96 25.52 34.49 -2.66
N TYR A 97 25.73 34.64 -3.96
CA TYR A 97 27.05 34.91 -4.54
C TYR A 97 26.93 35.78 -5.78
N ARG A 98 28.06 36.31 -6.24
CA ARG A 98 28.18 37.09 -7.46
C ARG A 98 29.37 36.61 -8.27
N LEU A 99 29.18 36.44 -9.58
CA LEU A 99 30.25 36.13 -10.53
C LEU A 99 30.49 37.30 -11.48
N ASP A 100 31.72 37.79 -11.55
CA ASP A 100 32.13 38.89 -12.43
C ASP A 100 33.24 38.47 -13.39
N ARG A 101 33.17 38.96 -14.63
CA ARG A 101 34.23 38.78 -15.62
C ARG A 101 35.42 39.70 -15.33
N THR A 102 36.62 39.16 -15.46
CA THR A 102 37.88 39.90 -15.35
C THR A 102 38.70 39.71 -16.64
N ALA A 103 39.79 40.47 -16.79
CA ALA A 103 40.67 40.37 -17.96
C ALA A 103 41.33 38.98 -18.10
N THR A 104 41.48 38.24 -17.00
CA THR A 104 42.24 36.98 -16.94
C THR A 104 41.41 35.80 -16.41
N GLY A 105 40.07 35.93 -16.31
CA GLY A 105 39.19 34.89 -15.78
C GLY A 105 37.92 35.42 -15.12
N LEU A 106 37.52 34.83 -13.98
CA LEU A 106 36.30 35.18 -13.25
C LEU A 106 36.62 35.51 -11.78
N THR A 107 35.80 36.35 -11.14
CA THR A 107 35.80 36.54 -9.69
C THR A 107 34.46 36.11 -9.10
N LEU A 108 34.48 35.19 -8.15
CA LEU A 108 33.34 34.81 -7.32
C LEU A 108 33.44 35.55 -6.00
N THR A 109 32.44 36.37 -5.68
CA THR A 109 32.34 37.04 -4.38
C THR A 109 31.11 36.53 -3.65
N ALA A 110 31.26 36.16 -2.38
CA ALA A 110 30.14 35.79 -1.52
C ALA A 110 30.33 36.37 -0.12
N ALA A 111 29.23 36.71 0.55
CA ALA A 111 29.28 37.21 1.92
C ALA A 111 29.70 36.10 2.91
N SER A 112 29.26 34.87 2.63
CA SER A 112 29.44 33.70 3.50
C SER A 112 30.18 32.56 2.79
N GLU A 113 30.69 31.62 3.59
CA GLU A 113 31.25 30.36 3.10
C GLU A 113 30.21 29.52 2.33
N ALA A 114 28.94 29.56 2.73
CA ALA A 114 27.86 28.83 2.06
C ALA A 114 27.61 29.37 0.65
N GLY A 115 27.60 30.69 0.48
CA GLY A 115 27.49 31.34 -0.83
C GLY A 115 28.68 31.05 -1.73
N ALA A 116 29.89 31.06 -1.17
CA ALA A 116 31.10 30.73 -1.93
C ALA A 116 31.09 29.28 -2.43
N ALA A 117 30.74 28.32 -1.58
CA ALA A 117 30.59 26.91 -1.96
C ALA A 117 29.47 26.71 -3.01
N ALA A 118 28.30 27.34 -2.81
CA ALA A 118 27.20 27.26 -3.77
C ALA A 118 27.58 27.79 -5.16
N GLY A 119 28.30 28.92 -5.21
CA GLY A 119 28.79 29.47 -6.47
C GLY A 119 29.86 28.60 -7.12
N LEU A 120 30.78 28.00 -6.35
CA LEU A 120 31.79 27.07 -6.87
C LEU A 120 31.12 25.83 -7.50
N TYR A 121 30.17 25.19 -6.81
CA TYR A 121 29.44 24.07 -7.38
C TYR A 121 28.60 24.46 -8.61
N SER A 122 28.01 25.66 -8.63
CA SER A 122 27.30 26.17 -9.81
C SER A 122 28.22 26.39 -11.01
N VAL A 123 29.45 26.88 -10.79
CA VAL A 123 30.45 27.02 -11.86
C VAL A 123 30.88 25.63 -12.37
N ALA A 124 31.16 24.69 -11.46
CA ALA A 124 31.52 23.32 -11.82
C ALA A 124 30.44 22.63 -12.66
N ASP A 125 29.17 22.78 -12.27
CA ASP A 125 28.02 22.26 -12.99
C ASP A 125 27.91 22.85 -14.41
N GLN A 126 28.03 24.18 -14.55
CA GLN A 126 27.98 24.84 -15.86
C GLN A 126 29.12 24.39 -16.80
N ILE A 127 30.33 24.18 -16.26
CA ILE A 127 31.48 23.67 -17.02
C ILE A 127 31.21 22.22 -17.46
N ARG A 128 30.73 21.34 -16.58
CA ARG A 128 30.40 19.94 -16.92
C ARG A 128 29.30 19.85 -17.98
N SER A 129 28.30 20.72 -17.89
CA SER A 129 27.23 20.86 -18.89
C SER A 129 27.68 21.47 -20.21
N GLY A 130 28.91 21.98 -20.31
CA GLY A 130 29.39 22.71 -21.49
C GLY A 130 28.56 23.96 -21.78
N THR A 131 27.99 24.58 -20.75
CA THR A 131 27.25 25.84 -20.84
C THR A 131 28.17 27.03 -20.56
N PRO A 132 27.88 28.22 -21.13
CA PRO A 132 28.56 29.44 -20.71
C PRO A 132 28.42 29.67 -19.20
N VAL A 133 29.52 29.98 -18.51
CA VAL A 133 29.47 30.38 -17.10
C VAL A 133 28.80 31.76 -16.99
N GLY A 134 27.62 31.79 -16.36
CA GLY A 134 26.84 33.00 -16.13
C GLY A 134 27.56 34.00 -15.22
N THR A 135 27.34 35.29 -15.47
CA THR A 135 27.87 36.40 -14.67
C THR A 135 26.73 37.24 -14.10
N GLY A 136 26.92 37.80 -12.91
CA GLY A 136 25.93 38.58 -12.18
C GLY A 136 25.70 38.05 -10.76
N PRO A 137 24.80 38.70 -10.00
CA PRO A 137 24.38 38.22 -8.69
C PRO A 137 23.45 37.00 -8.84
N VAL A 138 23.57 36.04 -7.94
CA VAL A 138 22.72 34.84 -7.86
C VAL A 138 22.24 34.66 -6.43
N THR A 139 20.93 34.49 -6.28
CA THR A 139 20.25 34.16 -5.02
C THR A 139 19.43 32.89 -5.22
N PRO A 140 19.81 31.76 -4.58
CA PRO A 140 19.01 30.55 -4.60
C PRO A 140 17.60 30.79 -4.04
N LYS A 141 16.56 30.27 -4.71
CA LYS A 141 15.16 30.54 -4.36
C LYS A 141 14.71 29.89 -3.05
N LEU A 142 15.04 28.61 -2.83
CA LEU A 142 14.63 27.86 -1.64
C LEU A 142 15.82 27.65 -0.70
N GLY A 143 15.64 27.99 0.57
CA GLY A 143 16.70 28.01 1.58
C GLY A 143 16.96 26.67 2.27
N LEU A 144 16.04 25.71 2.18
CA LEU A 144 16.19 24.36 2.72
C LEU A 144 15.99 23.31 1.62
N ARG A 145 17.04 22.57 1.29
CA ARG A 145 17.06 21.57 0.21
C ARG A 145 17.58 20.27 0.77
N LEU A 146 16.64 19.45 1.24
CA LEU A 146 16.89 18.19 1.94
C LEU A 146 16.98 17.01 0.97
N THR A 147 17.80 16.05 1.36
CA THR A 147 17.85 14.71 0.80
C THR A 147 17.73 13.68 1.93
N ASP A 148 17.36 12.43 1.61
CA ASP A 148 17.58 11.28 2.49
C ASP A 148 19.09 10.91 2.51
N VAL A 149 19.46 9.69 2.89
CA VAL A 149 20.85 9.21 2.91
C VAL A 149 21.21 8.32 1.72
N GLY A 150 20.37 8.31 0.67
CA GLY A 150 20.55 7.40 -0.47
C GLY A 150 20.67 5.94 -0.03
N SER A 151 21.65 5.22 -0.58
CA SER A 151 21.87 3.80 -0.30
C SER A 151 22.91 3.51 0.80
N VAL A 152 23.32 4.52 1.56
CA VAL A 152 24.34 4.37 2.63
C VAL A 152 23.98 3.23 3.58
N GLY A 153 24.99 2.44 3.95
CA GLY A 153 24.87 1.32 4.88
C GLY A 153 24.14 0.08 4.35
N ARG A 154 23.71 0.10 3.09
CA ARG A 154 23.05 -1.05 2.46
C ARG A 154 24.05 -1.86 1.66
N GLU A 155 23.93 -3.18 1.79
CA GLU A 155 24.79 -4.13 1.09
C GLU A 155 24.05 -4.76 -0.09
N PRO A 156 24.68 -4.85 -1.27
CA PRO A 156 24.11 -5.50 -2.45
C PRO A 156 24.20 -7.03 -2.32
N ASP A 157 23.31 -7.60 -1.50
CA ASP A 157 23.21 -9.05 -1.28
C ASP A 157 22.21 -9.67 -2.27
N ALA A 158 22.73 -10.15 -3.41
CA ALA A 158 21.92 -10.76 -4.46
C ALA A 158 21.05 -11.94 -3.97
N ALA A 159 21.45 -12.67 -2.92
CA ALA A 159 20.66 -13.76 -2.36
C ALA A 159 19.42 -13.26 -1.61
N ARG A 160 19.44 -12.03 -1.08
CA ARG A 160 18.26 -11.40 -0.48
C ARG A 160 17.27 -10.92 -1.54
N TRP A 161 17.77 -10.36 -2.64
CA TRP A 161 16.96 -9.82 -3.74
C TRP A 161 16.36 -10.91 -4.64
N SER A 162 17.10 -11.98 -4.92
CA SER A 162 16.66 -13.05 -5.84
C SER A 162 15.36 -13.75 -5.42
N ARG A 163 14.95 -13.61 -4.16
CA ARG A 163 13.66 -14.13 -3.67
C ARG A 163 12.46 -13.29 -4.07
N GLY A 164 12.65 -12.01 -4.45
CA GLY A 164 11.59 -11.10 -4.94
C GLY A 164 10.38 -10.94 -4.02
N THR A 165 10.54 -11.18 -2.72
CA THR A 165 9.42 -11.30 -1.76
C THR A 165 9.66 -10.55 -0.45
N ASP A 166 10.79 -9.82 -0.35
CA ASP A 166 11.11 -8.99 0.81
C ASP A 166 10.48 -7.61 0.64
N TYR A 167 9.18 -7.53 0.96
CA TYR A 167 8.39 -6.29 0.99
C TYR A 167 8.57 -5.50 2.31
N SER A 168 9.68 -5.71 3.04
CA SER A 168 10.00 -4.93 4.24
C SER A 168 10.20 -3.46 3.90
N LEU A 169 9.68 -2.60 4.78
CA LEU A 169 9.79 -1.13 4.71
C LEU A 169 10.88 -0.59 5.66
N ASN A 170 11.66 -1.48 6.28
CA ASN A 170 12.81 -1.07 7.07
C ASN A 170 13.90 -0.46 6.18
N SER A 171 14.15 0.83 6.38
CA SER A 171 15.12 1.64 5.65
C SER A 171 16.40 1.96 6.45
N ASP A 172 16.59 1.30 7.59
CA ASP A 172 17.67 1.68 8.48
C ASP A 172 19.06 1.40 7.88
N ILE A 173 19.98 2.34 8.06
CA ILE A 173 21.33 2.31 7.46
C ILE A 173 22.41 1.81 8.43
N VAL A 174 22.10 1.68 9.71
CA VAL A 174 23.08 1.32 10.75
C VAL A 174 22.93 -0.12 11.23
N THR A 175 21.79 -0.76 10.97
CA THR A 175 21.44 -2.14 11.40
C THR A 175 22.51 -3.14 10.99
N GLY A 176 23.06 -3.00 9.78
CA GLY A 176 24.10 -3.89 9.26
C GLY A 176 25.41 -3.85 10.04
N THR A 177 25.60 -2.84 10.89
CA THR A 177 26.79 -2.67 11.74
C THR A 177 26.56 -3.11 13.19
N LEU A 178 25.34 -3.49 13.56
CA LEU A 178 25.02 -3.82 14.94
C LEU A 178 25.49 -5.22 15.32
N LEU A 179 26.03 -5.36 16.53
CA LEU A 179 26.40 -6.62 17.14
C LEU A 179 25.41 -6.99 18.25
N PRO A 180 25.04 -8.28 18.39
CA PRO A 180 24.08 -8.72 19.40
C PRO A 180 24.62 -8.61 20.84
N ARG A 181 25.92 -8.36 21.01
CA ARG A 181 26.63 -8.23 22.29
C ARG A 181 27.75 -7.19 22.17
N ALA A 182 28.31 -6.78 23.31
CA ALA A 182 29.50 -5.93 23.35
C ALA A 182 30.59 -6.41 22.35
N PRO A 183 31.21 -5.51 21.57
CA PRO A 183 31.19 -4.05 21.69
C PRO A 183 29.97 -3.33 21.09
N TRP A 184 28.89 -4.07 20.75
CA TRP A 184 27.58 -3.58 20.26
C TRP A 184 27.57 -3.00 18.85
N VAL A 185 28.69 -2.46 18.38
CA VAL A 185 28.84 -1.94 17.02
C VAL A 185 30.12 -2.53 16.39
N ASP A 186 30.01 -2.98 15.15
CA ASP A 186 31.13 -3.41 14.33
C ASP A 186 31.84 -2.20 13.73
N ARG A 187 33.05 -1.93 14.22
CA ARG A 187 33.85 -0.77 13.79
C ARG A 187 34.22 -0.81 12.31
N ALA A 188 34.49 -1.99 11.76
CA ALA A 188 34.81 -2.12 10.34
C ALA A 188 33.58 -1.84 9.46
N GLY A 189 32.40 -2.29 9.90
CA GLY A 189 31.12 -1.92 9.30
C GLY A 189 30.91 -0.41 9.31
N VAL A 190 31.10 0.26 10.46
CA VAL A 190 30.95 1.72 10.60
C VAL A 190 31.90 2.48 9.67
N GLU A 191 33.15 2.05 9.53
CA GLU A 191 34.11 2.70 8.62
C GLU A 191 33.67 2.65 7.16
N LYS A 192 33.04 1.53 6.74
CA LYS A 192 32.42 1.41 5.41
C LYS A 192 31.23 2.36 5.27
N VAL A 193 30.33 2.39 6.26
CA VAL A 193 29.19 3.33 6.27
C VAL A 193 29.68 4.77 6.21
N ALA A 194 30.73 5.11 6.94
CA ALA A 194 31.32 6.44 6.95
C ALA A 194 31.88 6.86 5.59
N ALA A 195 32.57 5.94 4.90
CA ALA A 195 33.08 6.21 3.55
C ALA A 195 31.93 6.44 2.55
N GLN A 196 30.88 5.61 2.61
CA GLN A 196 29.69 5.76 1.77
C GLN A 196 28.94 7.06 2.07
N PHE A 197 28.81 7.42 3.34
CA PHE A 197 28.14 8.65 3.77
C PHE A 197 28.89 9.90 3.29
N ARG A 198 30.24 9.91 3.37
CA ARG A 198 31.05 11.01 2.81
C ARG A 198 30.86 11.17 1.31
N GLN A 199 30.93 10.06 0.55
CA GLN A 199 30.68 10.07 -0.88
C GLN A 199 29.29 10.65 -1.21
N PHE A 200 28.26 10.22 -0.47
CA PHE A 200 26.90 10.68 -0.67
C PHE A 200 26.72 12.17 -0.33
N VAL A 201 27.30 12.64 0.78
CA VAL A 201 27.29 14.06 1.18
C VAL A 201 27.98 14.94 0.14
N ASP A 202 29.17 14.54 -0.32
CA ASP A 202 29.92 15.30 -1.33
C ASP A 202 29.14 15.39 -2.66
N HIS A 203 28.53 14.27 -3.08
CA HIS A 203 27.68 14.20 -4.27
C HIS A 203 26.43 15.09 -4.14
N SER A 204 25.74 15.00 -3.01
CA SER A 204 24.53 15.79 -2.73
C SER A 204 24.82 17.29 -2.64
N ALA A 205 25.92 17.67 -1.97
CA ALA A 205 26.38 19.06 -1.90
C ALA A 205 26.71 19.61 -3.29
N ALA A 206 27.34 18.82 -4.16
CA ALA A 206 27.65 19.20 -5.53
C ALA A 206 26.39 19.38 -6.42
N GLN A 207 25.32 18.61 -6.17
CA GLN A 207 24.01 18.82 -6.80
C GLN A 207 23.22 19.99 -6.17
N GLY A 208 23.73 20.53 -5.06
CA GLY A 208 23.29 21.74 -4.38
C GLY A 208 22.25 21.53 -3.28
N TYR A 209 22.17 20.32 -2.73
CA TYR A 209 21.47 20.07 -1.47
C TYR A 209 22.27 20.69 -0.31
N ASN A 210 21.56 21.19 0.70
CA ASN A 210 22.16 21.83 1.87
C ASN A 210 21.60 21.28 3.20
N GLY A 211 20.95 20.12 3.15
CA GLY A 211 20.60 19.36 4.34
C GLY A 211 20.30 17.90 4.03
N VAL A 212 20.40 17.07 5.06
CA VAL A 212 20.28 15.61 4.99
C VAL A 212 19.45 15.11 6.16
N VAL A 213 18.59 14.13 5.89
CA VAL A 213 17.78 13.45 6.89
C VAL A 213 18.40 12.09 7.19
N VAL A 214 18.89 11.89 8.41
CA VAL A 214 19.52 10.63 8.87
C VAL A 214 18.57 9.86 9.80
N PRO A 215 18.57 8.52 9.78
CA PRO A 215 17.65 7.75 10.61
C PRO A 215 18.06 7.72 12.09
N GLY A 216 17.04 7.62 12.95
CA GLY A 216 17.17 7.22 14.35
C GLY A 216 16.85 8.33 15.35
N PHE A 217 16.44 7.91 16.54
CA PHE A 217 16.26 8.74 17.72
C PHE A 217 16.60 7.94 18.98
N LEU A 218 15.79 6.92 19.29
CA LEU A 218 15.94 6.14 20.52
C LEU A 218 17.24 5.33 20.56
N GLU A 219 17.80 5.00 19.40
CA GLU A 219 19.05 4.27 19.22
C GLU A 219 20.26 5.02 19.81
N TYR A 220 20.13 6.33 20.03
CA TYR A 220 21.17 7.24 20.52
C TYR A 220 20.86 7.79 21.93
N VAL A 221 19.86 7.24 22.61
CA VAL A 221 19.34 7.77 23.89
C VAL A 221 19.35 6.69 24.98
N THR A 222 19.83 7.06 26.17
CA THR A 222 19.88 6.21 27.37
C THR A 222 18.78 6.53 28.38
N PHE A 223 18.12 7.69 28.27
CA PHE A 223 17.16 8.21 29.24
C PHE A 223 17.77 8.46 30.63
N ALA A 224 19.06 8.81 30.69
CA ALA A 224 19.80 9.04 31.94
C ALA A 224 19.20 10.16 32.83
N ASN A 225 18.38 11.04 32.25
CA ASN A 225 17.73 12.14 32.98
C ASN A 225 16.26 11.84 33.35
N VAL A 226 15.82 10.59 33.27
CA VAL A 226 14.46 10.16 33.66
C VAL A 226 14.53 9.42 35.00
N GLY A 227 13.78 9.92 35.98
CA GLY A 227 13.76 9.33 37.33
C GLY A 227 15.14 9.38 38.00
N ASP A 228 15.66 8.22 38.39
CA ASP A 228 17.00 8.04 38.95
C ASP A 228 18.09 7.74 37.89
N GLY A 229 17.74 7.87 36.60
CA GLY A 229 18.60 7.50 35.47
C GLY A 229 18.54 6.02 35.07
N HIS A 230 17.80 5.21 35.81
CA HIS A 230 17.56 3.78 35.53
C HIS A 230 16.08 3.39 35.50
N ALA A 231 15.19 4.38 35.52
CA ALA A 231 13.75 4.17 35.51
C ALA A 231 13.23 3.52 34.21
N VAL A 232 13.77 3.93 33.06
CA VAL A 232 13.43 3.35 31.75
C VAL A 232 14.25 2.09 31.47
N TYR A 233 15.58 2.20 31.60
CA TYR A 233 16.52 1.11 31.40
C TYR A 233 17.19 0.76 32.74
N PRO A 234 16.89 -0.42 33.32
CA PRO A 234 17.49 -0.85 34.58
C PRO A 234 19.02 -0.83 34.57
N ALA A 235 19.63 -0.76 35.76
CA ALA A 235 21.08 -0.83 35.87
C ALA A 235 21.64 -2.12 35.23
N GLY A 236 22.60 -1.96 34.32
CA GLY A 236 23.18 -3.07 33.55
C GLY A 236 22.40 -3.47 32.31
N ASP A 237 21.31 -2.78 31.97
CA ASP A 237 20.55 -3.04 30.74
C ASP A 237 21.42 -2.77 29.48
N PRO A 238 21.47 -3.72 28.53
CA PRO A 238 22.19 -3.58 27.27
C PRO A 238 21.87 -2.31 26.46
N HIS A 239 20.67 -1.74 26.57
CA HIS A 239 20.25 -0.56 25.81
C HIS A 239 21.15 0.65 26.10
N ILE A 240 21.56 0.85 27.36
CA ILE A 240 22.43 1.97 27.75
C ILE A 240 23.81 1.84 27.08
N ALA A 241 24.46 0.68 27.24
CA ALA A 241 25.78 0.45 26.67
C ALA A 241 25.76 0.45 25.13
N ARG A 242 24.67 -0.01 24.52
CA ARG A 242 24.47 0.04 23.07
C ARG A 242 24.30 1.47 22.58
N ALA A 243 23.43 2.28 23.20
CA ALA A 243 23.22 3.67 22.80
C ALA A 243 24.52 4.49 22.90
N GLN A 244 25.30 4.29 23.96
CA GLN A 244 26.62 4.92 24.09
C GLN A 244 27.60 4.47 22.98
N ALA A 245 27.61 3.18 22.62
CA ALA A 245 28.43 2.68 21.52
C ALA A 245 27.97 3.24 20.17
N MET A 246 26.66 3.37 19.95
CA MET A 246 26.06 3.98 18.76
C MET A 246 26.46 5.44 18.61
N VAL A 247 26.32 6.25 19.68
CA VAL A 247 26.78 7.65 19.70
C VAL A 247 28.26 7.71 19.37
N ALA A 248 29.11 6.96 20.07
CA ALA A 248 30.55 6.98 19.85
C ALA A 248 30.97 6.57 18.42
N ALA A 249 30.19 5.70 17.77
CA ALA A 249 30.47 5.22 16.42
C ALA A 249 29.97 6.18 15.33
N PHE A 250 28.75 6.70 15.46
CA PHE A 250 28.04 7.39 14.37
C PHE A 250 28.01 8.92 14.48
N GLU A 251 28.25 9.48 15.67
CA GLU A 251 28.44 10.93 15.85
C GLU A 251 29.46 11.51 14.83
N PRO A 252 30.70 10.97 14.71
CA PRO A 252 31.66 11.51 13.74
C PRO A 252 31.28 11.24 12.28
N VAL A 253 30.43 10.24 12.02
CA VAL A 253 29.96 9.93 10.66
C VAL A 253 29.00 11.00 10.19
N PHE A 254 27.96 11.29 10.99
CA PHE A 254 26.93 12.24 10.62
C PHE A 254 27.41 13.70 10.73
N ARG A 255 28.35 13.99 11.65
CA ARG A 255 28.97 15.32 11.74
C ARG A 255 29.59 15.77 10.42
N TYR A 256 30.11 14.86 9.61
CA TYR A 256 30.68 15.21 8.30
C TYR A 256 29.72 16.01 7.41
N ALA A 257 28.42 15.72 7.45
CA ALA A 257 27.43 16.51 6.70
C ALA A 257 27.37 17.96 7.20
N ALA A 258 27.41 18.17 8.52
CA ALA A 258 27.46 19.50 9.12
C ALA A 258 28.78 20.23 8.81
N ASP A 259 29.92 19.52 8.81
CA ASP A 259 31.23 20.06 8.41
C ASP A 259 31.25 20.50 6.94
N MET A 260 30.47 19.83 6.09
CA MET A 260 30.20 20.21 4.70
C MET A 260 29.12 21.30 4.55
N GLY A 261 28.61 21.81 5.67
CA GLY A 261 27.64 22.89 5.72
C GLY A 261 26.20 22.47 5.43
N MET A 262 25.89 21.17 5.54
CA MET A 262 24.53 20.64 5.45
C MET A 262 23.82 20.68 6.81
N ARG A 263 22.54 21.03 6.85
CA ARG A 263 21.69 20.84 8.03
C ARG A 263 21.38 19.36 8.23
N VAL A 264 21.57 18.85 9.45
CA VAL A 264 21.36 17.42 9.74
C VAL A 264 20.13 17.24 10.60
N TYR A 265 19.12 16.54 10.07
CA TYR A 265 17.89 16.22 10.78
C TYR A 265 17.84 14.72 11.06
N PHE A 266 17.69 14.34 12.32
CA PHE A 266 17.42 12.94 12.68
C PHE A 266 15.96 12.60 12.40
N MET A 267 15.62 11.38 12.01
CA MET A 267 14.24 10.98 11.69
C MET A 267 13.75 9.86 12.58
N THR A 268 12.50 9.98 13.05
CA THR A 268 11.84 8.95 13.87
C THR A 268 10.36 8.78 13.56
N ASP A 269 9.88 7.55 13.70
CA ASP A 269 8.47 7.18 13.60
C ASP A 269 7.85 7.10 15.00
N MET A 270 7.02 8.08 15.34
CA MET A 270 6.34 8.17 16.61
C MET A 270 5.01 7.40 16.59
N LEU A 271 4.71 6.54 17.56
CA LEU A 271 5.40 6.37 18.83
C LEU A 271 6.56 5.36 18.70
N ALA A 272 7.79 5.83 18.87
CA ALA A 272 9.00 5.00 18.89
C ALA A 272 9.15 4.34 20.27
N LEU A 273 9.49 3.05 20.29
CA LEU A 273 9.47 2.21 21.48
C LEU A 273 10.66 1.22 21.49
N SER A 274 11.03 0.82 22.70
CA SER A 274 11.80 -0.39 23.00
C SER A 274 11.03 -1.21 24.04
N GLY A 275 11.37 -2.49 24.23
CA GLY A 275 10.69 -3.35 25.21
C GLY A 275 10.59 -2.72 26.62
N PRO A 276 11.71 -2.29 27.23
CA PRO A 276 11.69 -1.62 28.53
C PRO A 276 10.96 -0.27 28.52
N LEU A 277 11.10 0.53 27.45
CA LEU A 277 10.41 1.82 27.33
C LEU A 277 8.89 1.65 27.26
N ASP A 278 8.37 0.69 26.48
CA ASP A 278 6.94 0.41 26.39
C ASP A 278 6.36 -0.01 27.75
N ALA A 279 7.10 -0.85 28.50
CA ALA A 279 6.72 -1.24 29.85
C ALA A 279 6.70 -0.04 30.81
N TYR A 280 7.70 0.83 30.76
CA TYR A 280 7.77 2.03 31.60
C TYR A 280 6.63 3.01 31.30
N LEU A 281 6.39 3.31 30.01
CA LEU A 281 5.38 4.27 29.58
C LEU A 281 3.95 3.83 29.92
N ALA A 282 3.68 2.53 30.05
CA ALA A 282 2.38 2.02 30.46
C ALA A 282 1.93 2.51 31.85
N GLU A 283 2.88 2.91 32.70
CA GLU A 283 2.63 3.43 34.05
C GLU A 283 2.74 4.96 34.13
N GLN A 284 3.15 5.64 33.05
CA GLN A 284 3.37 7.09 33.06
C GLN A 284 2.13 7.88 32.65
N PRO A 285 1.70 8.88 33.45
CA PRO A 285 0.57 9.75 33.09
C PRO A 285 0.92 10.73 31.96
N ASP A 286 2.19 11.14 31.86
CA ASP A 286 2.70 11.99 30.78
C ASP A 286 3.92 11.34 30.12
N GLN A 287 3.68 10.61 29.03
CA GLN A 287 4.74 9.99 28.25
C GLN A 287 5.65 11.02 27.56
N TRP A 288 5.18 12.24 27.29
CA TRP A 288 5.93 13.20 26.48
C TRP A 288 7.12 13.78 27.25
N ALA A 289 7.02 13.92 28.58
CA ALA A 289 8.15 14.31 29.42
C ALA A 289 9.36 13.36 29.26
N VAL A 290 9.11 12.06 29.06
CA VAL A 290 10.16 11.04 28.82
C VAL A 290 10.84 11.29 27.48
N TYR A 291 10.07 11.53 26.42
CA TYR A 291 10.62 11.84 25.09
C TYR A 291 11.33 13.20 25.05
N GLN A 292 10.89 14.19 25.84
CA GLN A 292 11.62 15.45 25.99
C GLN A 292 13.00 15.25 26.61
N ALA A 293 13.11 14.43 27.66
CA ALA A 293 14.40 14.07 28.25
C ALA A 293 15.30 13.36 27.23
N GLY A 294 14.74 12.43 26.45
CA GLY A 294 15.46 11.75 25.37
C GLY A 294 15.91 12.70 24.25
N LEU A 295 15.08 13.66 23.85
CA LEU A 295 15.43 14.65 22.82
C LEU A 295 16.55 15.58 23.28
N ARG A 296 16.51 16.05 24.54
CA ARG A 296 17.63 16.82 25.12
C ARG A 296 18.92 16.01 25.13
N GLU A 297 18.83 14.72 25.46
CA GLU A 297 19.99 13.83 25.45
C GLU A 297 20.56 13.65 24.04
N LEU A 298 19.71 13.41 23.03
CA LEU A 298 20.13 13.36 21.62
C LEU A 298 20.83 14.65 21.21
N PHE A 299 20.25 15.80 21.54
CA PHE A 299 20.81 17.10 21.18
C PHE A 299 22.13 17.42 21.90
N ALA A 300 22.32 16.89 23.11
CA ALA A 300 23.58 16.99 23.84
C ALA A 300 24.66 16.05 23.26
N SER A 301 24.29 14.83 22.86
CA SER A 301 25.23 13.84 22.31
C SER A 301 25.56 14.08 20.83
N MET A 302 24.63 14.68 20.09
CA MET A 302 24.74 15.06 18.68
C MET A 302 24.57 16.59 18.51
N PRO A 303 25.54 17.39 18.97
CA PRO A 303 25.39 18.86 18.99
C PRO A 303 25.30 19.49 17.60
N PHE A 304 25.76 18.80 16.55
CA PHE A 304 25.64 19.25 15.16
C PHE A 304 24.23 19.09 14.57
N ALA A 305 23.34 18.35 15.22
CA ALA A 305 21.98 18.10 14.73
C ALA A 305 21.17 19.39 14.69
N SER A 306 20.68 19.76 13.50
CA SER A 306 19.85 20.94 13.26
C SER A 306 18.40 20.76 13.75
N GLY A 307 17.98 19.51 13.99
CA GLY A 307 16.63 19.23 14.46
C GLY A 307 16.24 17.76 14.39
N LEU A 308 14.93 17.52 14.54
CA LEU A 308 14.30 16.19 14.44
C LEU A 308 13.14 16.23 13.45
N MET A 309 13.08 15.24 12.57
CA MET A 309 11.97 14.93 11.69
C MET A 309 11.10 13.82 12.30
N ILE A 310 9.80 14.09 12.42
CA ILE A 310 8.83 13.19 13.05
C ILE A 310 7.79 12.78 12.02
N ARG A 311 7.51 11.47 11.94
CA ARG A 311 6.32 10.90 11.27
C ARG A 311 5.49 10.14 12.30
N ILE A 312 4.17 10.18 12.18
CA ILE A 312 3.22 9.45 13.06
C ILE A 312 2.42 8.37 12.33
N GLY A 313 2.50 8.41 11.00
CA GLY A 313 1.60 7.72 10.09
C GLY A 313 1.95 6.29 9.77
N GLU A 314 3.14 5.83 10.12
CA GLU A 314 3.68 4.53 9.73
C GLU A 314 4.34 3.84 10.93
N GLY A 315 4.26 2.51 10.97
CA GLY A 315 4.90 1.70 11.98
C GLY A 315 4.44 0.25 11.95
N GLY A 316 4.86 -0.53 12.95
CA GLY A 316 4.56 -1.96 13.04
C GLY A 316 5.63 -2.86 12.39
N SER A 317 5.28 -4.14 12.20
CA SER A 317 6.26 -5.19 11.86
C SER A 317 6.94 -5.02 10.51
N ALA A 318 6.35 -4.27 9.57
CA ALA A 318 6.97 -3.99 8.27
C ALA A 318 8.24 -3.11 8.39
N TYR A 319 8.38 -2.36 9.48
CA TYR A 319 9.54 -1.49 9.76
C TYR A 319 10.51 -2.12 10.76
N ALA A 320 10.18 -3.29 11.32
CA ALA A 320 11.02 -3.93 12.33
C ALA A 320 12.31 -4.47 11.71
N ALA A 321 13.44 -4.23 12.38
CA ALA A 321 14.71 -4.83 12.00
C ALA A 321 14.89 -6.18 12.73
N PRO A 322 15.19 -7.29 12.04
CA PRO A 322 15.41 -8.57 12.70
C PRO A 322 16.52 -8.51 13.76
N GLY A 323 16.23 -8.99 14.98
CA GLY A 323 17.18 -8.98 16.09
C GLY A 323 17.33 -7.63 16.79
N TRP A 324 16.53 -6.64 16.43
CA TRP A 324 16.52 -5.32 17.04
C TRP A 324 15.21 -5.10 17.81
N ASP A 325 15.28 -4.80 19.11
CA ASP A 325 14.12 -4.58 19.99
C ASP A 325 13.53 -3.14 19.92
N TYR A 326 13.90 -2.37 18.90
CA TYR A 326 13.34 -1.04 18.68
C TYR A 326 12.27 -1.14 17.59
N PHE A 327 11.12 -0.52 17.84
CA PHE A 327 9.97 -0.58 16.95
C PHE A 327 9.12 0.68 17.08
N SER A 328 8.25 0.93 16.10
CA SER A 328 7.28 2.01 16.15
C SER A 328 5.84 1.47 16.17
N ARG A 329 4.94 2.25 16.78
CA ARG A 329 3.50 1.94 16.87
C ARG A 329 2.69 3.14 16.39
N ILE A 330 1.71 2.88 15.51
CA ILE A 330 0.70 3.86 15.09
C ILE A 330 -0.26 4.13 16.26
N ALA A 331 0.17 4.98 17.20
CA ALA A 331 -0.52 5.26 18.47
C ALA A 331 -0.93 6.74 18.65
N VAL A 332 -0.32 7.63 17.86
CA VAL A 332 -0.61 9.07 17.82
C VAL A 332 -1.68 9.32 16.76
N THR A 333 -2.94 8.99 17.10
CA THR A 333 -4.04 8.85 16.14
C THR A 333 -5.17 9.88 16.29
N THR A 334 -5.01 10.89 17.16
CA THR A 334 -6.00 11.96 17.38
C THR A 334 -5.34 13.34 17.35
N PRO A 335 -6.08 14.41 17.00
CA PRO A 335 -5.54 15.78 16.98
C PRO A 335 -4.89 16.19 18.31
N GLU A 336 -5.48 15.83 19.44
CA GLU A 336 -4.95 16.18 20.78
C GLU A 336 -3.60 15.52 21.03
N LYS A 337 -3.44 14.26 20.63
CA LYS A 337 -2.17 13.54 20.78
C LYS A 337 -1.08 14.12 19.90
N VAL A 338 -1.40 14.50 18.67
CA VAL A 338 -0.44 15.17 17.76
C VAL A 338 -0.02 16.51 18.35
N ARG A 339 -0.97 17.33 18.79
CA ARG A 339 -0.70 18.64 19.40
C ARG A 339 0.12 18.51 20.68
N ALA A 340 -0.18 17.54 21.54
CA ALA A 340 0.59 17.29 22.77
C ALA A 340 2.04 16.89 22.46
N MET A 341 2.23 15.98 21.50
CA MET A 341 3.55 15.59 21.00
C MET A 341 4.31 16.81 20.47
N LEU A 342 3.75 17.52 19.49
CA LEU A 342 4.44 18.65 18.86
C LEU A 342 4.80 19.74 19.87
N LYS A 343 3.90 20.10 20.78
CA LYS A 343 4.21 21.07 21.85
C LYS A 343 5.37 20.61 22.73
N ALA A 344 5.44 19.33 23.07
CA ALA A 344 6.53 18.79 23.89
C ALA A 344 7.88 18.85 23.16
N PHE A 345 7.93 18.42 21.89
CA PHE A 345 9.15 18.45 21.08
C PHE A 345 9.60 19.88 20.75
N LEU A 346 8.66 20.78 20.41
CA LEU A 346 8.95 22.19 20.16
C LEU A 346 9.47 22.92 21.41
N ALA A 347 8.98 22.57 22.61
CA ALA A 347 9.50 23.13 23.85
C ALA A 347 10.98 22.80 24.07
N VAL A 348 11.43 21.59 23.69
CA VAL A 348 12.86 21.23 23.75
C VAL A 348 13.65 21.89 22.62
N ALA A 349 13.08 21.93 21.42
CA ALA A 349 13.70 22.59 20.27
C ALA A 349 13.98 24.09 20.55
N ALA A 350 13.11 24.73 21.34
CA ALA A 350 13.26 26.10 21.81
C ALA A 350 14.48 26.35 22.70
N GLU A 351 14.94 25.34 23.44
CA GLU A 351 16.07 25.46 24.37
C GLU A 351 17.40 25.68 23.63
N SER A 352 17.49 25.27 22.37
CA SER A 352 18.74 25.31 21.58
C SER A 352 18.57 25.79 20.12
N ASP A 353 17.46 26.48 19.82
CA ASP A 353 17.14 27.02 18.49
C ASP A 353 17.27 26.00 17.34
N ARG A 354 16.62 24.83 17.52
CA ARG A 354 16.58 23.74 16.54
C ARG A 354 15.19 23.63 15.93
N ASP A 355 15.07 23.02 14.75
CA ASP A 355 13.75 22.81 14.13
C ASP A 355 13.14 21.44 14.52
N ILE A 356 11.81 21.38 14.50
CA ILE A 356 11.04 20.14 14.41
C ILE A 356 10.40 20.10 13.03
N ILE A 357 10.76 19.11 12.23
CA ILE A 357 10.10 18.84 10.95
C ILE A 357 9.00 17.81 11.19
N PHE A 358 7.74 18.20 11.03
CA PHE A 358 6.61 17.28 11.17
C PHE A 358 6.12 16.84 9.78
N ARG A 359 6.22 15.55 9.50
CA ARG A 359 5.68 14.95 8.27
C ARG A 359 4.19 14.68 8.44
N THR A 360 3.36 15.23 7.54
CA THR A 360 1.91 15.03 7.60
C THR A 360 1.46 13.65 7.14
N TRP A 361 2.33 12.89 6.46
CA TRP A 361 2.01 11.58 5.87
C TRP A 361 1.46 10.56 6.88
N THR A 362 0.30 9.99 6.55
CA THR A 362 -0.46 9.01 7.36
C THR A 362 -1.08 7.92 6.50
N VAL A 363 -1.04 6.65 6.96
CA VAL A 363 -1.63 5.51 6.24
C VAL A 363 -3.15 5.35 6.44
N GLY A 364 -3.88 6.45 6.72
CA GLY A 364 -5.34 6.41 6.87
C GLY A 364 -5.87 5.96 8.24
N VAL A 365 -5.02 5.77 9.25
CA VAL A 365 -5.43 5.25 10.57
C VAL A 365 -5.79 6.37 11.55
N GLY A 366 -6.97 6.27 12.17
CA GLY A 366 -7.43 7.18 13.23
C GLY A 366 -8.02 8.50 12.71
N ALA A 367 -8.33 9.42 13.63
CA ALA A 367 -8.94 10.72 13.30
C ALA A 367 -8.00 11.67 12.54
N VAL A 368 -6.69 11.37 12.54
CA VAL A 368 -5.66 12.10 11.78
C VAL A 368 -5.24 11.35 10.52
N GLY A 369 -5.97 10.28 10.14
CA GLY A 369 -5.60 9.40 9.04
C GLY A 369 -5.55 10.09 7.67
N ASP A 370 -6.30 11.17 7.48
CA ASP A 370 -6.35 11.98 6.26
C ASP A 370 -5.63 13.34 6.39
N LEU A 371 -4.82 13.53 7.44
CA LEU A 371 -4.07 14.77 7.70
C LEU A 371 -3.24 15.25 6.50
N HIS A 372 -2.72 14.32 5.71
CA HIS A 372 -1.91 14.62 4.52
C HIS A 372 -2.72 14.94 3.26
N THR A 373 -4.04 14.74 3.26
CA THR A 373 -4.90 14.93 2.06
C THR A 373 -6.09 15.86 2.30
N ASN A 374 -6.43 16.15 3.56
CA ASN A 374 -7.60 16.94 3.92
C ASN A 374 -7.22 18.28 4.59
N PRO A 375 -7.49 19.43 3.95
CA PRO A 375 -7.23 20.75 4.53
C PRO A 375 -7.94 21.03 5.86
N ASP A 376 -9.14 20.50 6.07
CA ASP A 376 -9.88 20.69 7.33
C ASP A 376 -9.19 19.92 8.48
N SER A 377 -8.77 18.68 8.23
CA SER A 377 -7.98 17.89 9.19
C SER A 377 -6.63 18.55 9.47
N TYR A 378 -6.00 19.14 8.44
CA TYR A 378 -4.77 19.93 8.62
C TYR A 378 -4.98 21.09 9.59
N GLU A 379 -6.02 21.90 9.37
CA GLU A 379 -6.32 23.05 10.22
C GLU A 379 -6.70 22.63 11.65
N GLU A 380 -7.50 21.56 11.79
CA GLU A 380 -7.86 21.00 13.10
C GLU A 380 -6.63 20.51 13.88
N VAL A 381 -5.60 19.99 13.21
CA VAL A 381 -4.41 19.46 13.91
C VAL A 381 -3.37 20.55 14.16
N LEU A 382 -3.12 21.43 13.18
CA LEU A 382 -1.97 22.34 13.17
C LEU A 382 -2.33 23.82 13.32
N GLY A 383 -3.58 24.20 13.10
CA GLY A 383 -4.03 25.61 13.04
C GLY A 383 -3.64 26.46 14.27
N ASP A 384 -3.67 25.88 15.48
CA ASP A 384 -3.28 26.61 16.70
C ASP A 384 -1.81 26.41 17.13
N ILE A 385 -0.95 25.90 16.25
CA ILE A 385 0.48 25.79 16.50
C ILE A 385 1.20 26.85 15.66
N ASP A 386 1.55 27.95 16.32
CA ASP A 386 2.40 29.01 15.79
C ASP A 386 3.74 28.99 16.52
N ASP A 387 4.72 28.30 15.93
CA ASP A 387 6.09 28.23 16.43
C ASP A 387 7.06 28.33 15.24
N PRO A 388 8.01 29.29 15.24
CA PRO A 388 8.93 29.48 14.12
C PRO A 388 9.88 28.30 13.89
N ARG A 389 10.00 27.36 14.84
CA ARG A 389 10.82 26.14 14.72
C ARG A 389 10.04 24.96 14.14
N LEU A 390 8.72 25.09 13.92
CA LEU A 390 7.92 24.04 13.27
C LEU A 390 7.99 24.20 11.76
N ILE A 391 8.49 23.16 11.10
CA ILE A 391 8.43 23.00 9.64
C ILE A 391 7.51 21.83 9.33
N VAL A 392 6.51 22.05 8.48
CA VAL A 392 5.58 20.99 8.07
C VAL A 392 5.97 20.46 6.69
N SER A 393 6.22 19.15 6.63
CA SER A 393 6.65 18.42 5.46
C SER A 393 5.48 17.65 4.84
N THR A 394 5.22 17.86 3.55
CA THR A 394 4.07 17.27 2.86
C THR A 394 4.41 16.91 1.42
N LYS A 395 3.99 15.72 0.98
CA LYS A 395 4.14 15.26 -0.42
C LYS A 395 3.48 16.22 -1.40
N PHE A 396 4.11 16.45 -2.55
CA PHE A 396 3.57 17.38 -3.56
C PHE A 396 2.23 16.91 -4.17
N THR A 397 1.93 15.61 -4.13
CA THR A 397 0.65 15.03 -4.57
C THR A 397 -0.27 14.74 -3.39
N LEU A 398 -1.58 14.69 -3.65
CA LEU A 398 -2.54 14.08 -2.71
C LEU A 398 -2.33 12.57 -2.67
N GLY A 399 -1.91 12.01 -1.53
CA GLY A 399 -1.64 10.57 -1.38
C GLY A 399 -0.16 10.23 -1.59
N ASP A 400 0.11 9.06 -2.16
CA ASP A 400 1.46 8.46 -2.17
C ASP A 400 2.19 8.58 -3.51
N PHE A 401 2.47 9.81 -3.94
CA PHE A 401 3.31 10.10 -5.12
C PHE A 401 2.87 9.55 -6.47
N TYR A 402 1.94 8.60 -6.62
CA TYR A 402 1.44 8.10 -7.90
C TYR A 402 1.17 9.17 -8.95
N SER A 403 1.38 8.81 -10.22
CA SER A 403 0.85 9.58 -11.34
C SER A 403 -0.68 9.64 -11.28
N HIS A 404 -1.27 10.58 -12.01
CA HIS A 404 -2.71 10.86 -11.98
C HIS A 404 -3.26 11.43 -10.67
N LEU A 405 -2.42 11.62 -9.64
CA LEU A 405 -2.85 12.31 -8.43
C LEU A 405 -2.85 13.84 -8.62
N PRO A 406 -3.79 14.57 -7.98
CA PRO A 406 -3.76 16.02 -7.92
C PRO A 406 -2.56 16.55 -7.14
N LEU A 407 -2.25 17.85 -7.31
CA LEU A 407 -1.42 18.56 -6.35
C LEU A 407 -2.06 18.55 -4.96
N ASN A 408 -1.22 18.45 -3.93
CA ASN A 408 -1.68 18.37 -2.55
C ASN A 408 -2.30 19.68 -2.09
N THR A 409 -3.61 19.68 -1.83
CA THR A 409 -4.35 20.87 -1.41
C THR A 409 -3.99 21.34 -0.01
N THR A 410 -3.45 20.47 0.86
CA THR A 410 -2.98 20.86 2.21
C THR A 410 -1.73 21.74 2.17
N LEU A 411 -1.02 21.80 1.05
CA LEU A 411 0.10 22.73 0.83
C LEU A 411 -0.38 24.17 0.58
N ALA A 412 -1.68 24.40 0.36
CA ALA A 412 -2.23 25.74 0.13
C ALA A 412 -2.83 26.39 1.40
N VAL A 413 -2.79 25.70 2.54
CA VAL A 413 -3.38 26.15 3.82
C VAL A 413 -2.35 26.13 4.96
N GLY A 414 -2.72 26.76 6.09
CA GLY A 414 -1.86 26.89 7.28
C GLY A 414 -0.85 28.03 7.20
N GLY A 415 -0.39 28.49 8.37
CA GLY A 415 0.62 29.55 8.51
C GLY A 415 2.04 29.06 8.82
N GLN A 416 2.23 27.74 8.95
CA GLN A 416 3.50 27.14 9.34
C GLN A 416 4.54 27.22 8.20
N ARG A 417 5.84 27.19 8.54
CA ARG A 417 6.91 26.99 7.55
C ARG A 417 6.70 25.67 6.84
N ARG A 418 6.86 25.61 5.52
CA ARG A 418 6.59 24.41 4.71
C ARG A 418 7.82 23.92 3.95
N ILE A 419 7.95 22.60 3.88
CA ILE A 419 8.75 21.94 2.84
C ILE A 419 7.87 20.96 2.05
N VAL A 420 8.21 20.81 0.78
CA VAL A 420 7.51 19.89 -0.14
C VAL A 420 8.33 18.61 -0.32
N GLU A 421 7.73 17.45 -0.07
CA GLU A 421 8.36 16.15 -0.32
C GLU A 421 8.21 15.76 -1.80
N PHE A 422 9.29 15.25 -2.38
CA PHE A 422 9.36 14.69 -3.73
C PHE A 422 10.08 13.34 -3.69
N GLN A 423 9.82 12.47 -4.67
CA GLN A 423 10.46 11.16 -4.78
C GLN A 423 11.21 11.06 -6.11
N GLY A 424 12.53 10.85 -6.05
CA GLY A 424 13.39 10.67 -7.21
C GLY A 424 13.34 9.25 -7.77
N ARG A 425 13.52 8.25 -6.89
CA ARG A 425 13.32 6.83 -7.22
C ARG A 425 11.86 6.47 -7.03
N ARG A 426 11.11 6.41 -8.13
CA ARG A 426 9.67 6.14 -8.11
C ARG A 426 9.36 4.71 -7.70
N GLU A 427 8.85 4.52 -6.49
CA GLU A 427 8.62 3.18 -5.93
C GLU A 427 7.55 2.41 -6.71
N PHE A 428 6.46 3.08 -7.11
CA PHE A 428 5.35 2.47 -7.83
C PHE A 428 5.57 2.37 -9.34
N GLU A 429 6.62 3.01 -9.87
CA GLU A 429 6.87 3.06 -11.31
C GLU A 429 8.17 2.32 -11.64
N GLY A 430 8.21 1.06 -11.22
CA GLY A 430 9.30 0.13 -11.52
C GLY A 430 10.55 0.31 -10.65
N PHE A 431 10.47 0.94 -9.48
CA PHE A 431 11.58 1.01 -8.53
C PHE A 431 12.92 1.58 -9.10
N GLY A 432 12.83 2.41 -10.14
CA GLY A 432 13.99 2.95 -10.85
C GLY A 432 14.61 2.05 -11.91
N SER A 433 13.95 0.98 -12.37
CA SER A 433 14.38 0.19 -13.54
C SER A 433 13.85 0.71 -14.88
N LEU A 434 12.93 1.67 -14.86
CA LEU A 434 12.32 2.26 -16.05
C LEU A 434 12.81 3.72 -16.23
N PRO A 435 13.10 4.17 -17.45
CA PRO A 435 13.28 5.61 -17.70
C PRO A 435 12.06 6.38 -17.22
N ASN A 436 12.30 7.38 -16.39
CA ASN A 436 11.24 8.09 -15.69
C ASN A 436 11.69 9.51 -15.31
N ASP A 437 11.73 10.40 -16.32
CA ASP A 437 12.13 11.80 -16.15
C ASP A 437 10.98 12.62 -15.55
N LEU A 438 11.14 13.01 -14.29
CA LEU A 438 10.18 13.82 -13.54
C LEU A 438 10.51 15.31 -13.59
N THR A 439 11.56 15.73 -14.30
CA THR A 439 12.10 17.10 -14.25
C THR A 439 11.03 18.14 -14.58
N ALA A 440 10.32 17.96 -15.69
CA ALA A 440 9.27 18.89 -16.11
C ALA A 440 8.03 18.84 -15.20
N LEU A 441 7.68 17.67 -14.68
CA LEU A 441 6.60 17.48 -13.73
C LEU A 441 6.88 18.21 -12.41
N HIS A 442 8.05 17.97 -11.83
CA HIS A 442 8.50 18.60 -10.59
C HIS A 442 8.64 20.12 -10.75
N ALA A 443 9.14 20.61 -11.90
CA ALA A 443 9.20 22.05 -12.18
C ALA A 443 7.80 22.68 -12.25
N SER A 444 6.84 22.01 -12.89
CA SER A 444 5.45 22.47 -12.95
C SER A 444 4.81 22.51 -11.56
N ALA A 445 4.94 21.43 -10.79
CA ALA A 445 4.43 21.34 -9.43
C ALA A 445 5.05 22.42 -8.53
N LEU A 446 6.37 22.56 -8.54
CA LEU A 446 7.09 23.51 -7.70
C LEU A 446 6.67 24.96 -8.01
N ARG A 447 6.58 25.35 -9.29
CA ARG A 447 6.13 26.70 -9.67
C ARG A 447 4.71 27.00 -9.19
N GLN A 448 3.78 26.05 -9.37
CA GLN A 448 2.39 26.22 -8.92
C GLN A 448 2.30 26.35 -7.40
N LEU A 449 3.03 25.50 -6.66
CA LEU A 449 3.06 25.52 -5.20
C LEU A 449 3.68 26.81 -4.66
N LEU A 450 4.81 27.25 -5.21
CA LEU A 450 5.46 28.50 -4.79
C LEU A 450 4.64 29.75 -5.10
N ALA A 451 3.83 29.72 -6.16
CA ALA A 451 2.88 30.79 -6.45
C ALA A 451 1.69 30.80 -5.47
N GLY A 452 1.27 29.62 -4.99
CA GLY A 452 0.12 29.45 -4.11
C GLY A 452 0.40 29.59 -2.62
N ASN A 453 1.64 29.35 -2.16
CA ASN A 453 2.00 29.41 -0.75
C ASN A 453 3.38 30.06 -0.50
N PRO A 454 3.43 31.28 0.09
CA PRO A 454 4.69 31.97 0.37
C PRO A 454 5.49 31.36 1.55
N HIS A 455 4.89 30.46 2.35
CA HIS A 455 5.56 29.79 3.46
C HIS A 455 6.39 28.57 3.04
N ILE A 456 6.34 28.18 1.76
CA ILE A 456 7.20 27.14 1.22
C ILE A 456 8.63 27.68 1.11
N GLU A 457 9.50 27.18 1.99
CA GLU A 457 10.90 27.60 2.07
C GLU A 457 11.88 26.53 1.57
N GLY A 458 11.38 25.33 1.26
CA GLY A 458 12.23 24.20 0.94
C GLY A 458 11.57 22.99 0.31
N VAL A 459 12.42 22.02 0.00
CA VAL A 459 12.05 20.71 -0.55
C VAL A 459 12.79 19.61 0.19
N TRP A 460 12.21 18.42 0.20
CA TRP A 460 12.90 17.18 0.56
C TRP A 460 12.73 16.16 -0.55
N LEU A 461 13.82 15.79 -1.21
CA LEU A 461 13.82 14.77 -2.24
C LEU A 461 14.32 13.43 -1.69
N TRP A 462 13.56 12.37 -1.94
CA TRP A 462 13.99 11.02 -1.62
C TRP A 462 14.81 10.45 -2.78
N THR A 463 16.06 10.10 -2.51
CA THR A 463 16.99 9.59 -3.52
C THR A 463 16.98 8.08 -3.60
N GLN A 464 16.66 7.40 -2.50
CA GLN A 464 16.60 5.93 -2.45
C GLN A 464 15.37 5.42 -1.70
N GLU A 465 14.94 6.16 -0.66
CA GLU A 465 13.82 5.79 0.19
C GLU A 465 12.48 5.82 -0.56
N GLY A 466 11.48 5.15 0.02
CA GLY A 466 10.16 4.94 -0.60
C GLY A 466 9.97 3.47 -0.95
N GLY A 467 8.93 2.88 -0.35
CA GLY A 467 8.60 1.47 -0.52
C GLY A 467 9.68 0.49 -0.06
N PRO A 468 9.53 -0.80 -0.40
CA PRO A 468 10.48 -1.83 -0.11
C PRO A 468 11.73 -1.64 -0.93
N LEU A 469 12.86 -1.83 -0.27
CA LEU A 469 14.14 -1.71 -0.93
C LEU A 469 14.55 -3.01 -1.63
N ARG A 470 13.87 -4.13 -1.34
CA ARG A 470 14.29 -5.50 -1.71
C ARG A 470 13.28 -6.32 -2.52
N ALA A 471 12.08 -5.81 -2.76
CA ALA A 471 11.03 -6.47 -3.54
C ALA A 471 11.01 -6.02 -5.03
N GLY A 472 12.15 -5.53 -5.53
CA GLY A 472 12.32 -5.03 -6.88
C GLY A 472 13.78 -5.12 -7.31
N PRO A 473 14.24 -4.31 -8.28
CA PRO A 473 15.63 -4.32 -8.73
C PRO A 473 16.61 -3.98 -7.61
N MET A 474 17.79 -4.58 -7.65
CA MET A 474 18.93 -4.31 -6.75
C MET A 474 19.64 -3.04 -7.17
N THR A 475 18.91 -1.92 -7.16
CA THR A 475 19.44 -0.59 -7.48
C THR A 475 19.72 0.18 -6.19
N LEU A 476 21.00 0.42 -5.94
CA LEU A 476 21.50 1.19 -4.80
C LEU A 476 22.21 2.44 -5.30
N TYR A 477 21.64 3.61 -5.01
CA TYR A 477 22.10 4.92 -5.45
C TYR A 477 23.59 5.13 -5.16
N LEU A 478 24.37 5.54 -6.18
CA LEU A 478 25.83 5.71 -6.16
C LEU A 478 26.65 4.42 -5.94
N ARG A 479 26.03 3.23 -5.96
CA ARG A 479 26.68 1.96 -5.59
C ARG A 479 26.52 0.86 -6.64
N THR A 480 25.29 0.44 -6.95
CA THR A 480 25.03 -0.71 -7.83
C THR A 480 23.68 -0.61 -8.55
N GLY A 481 23.49 -1.42 -9.59
CA GLY A 481 22.39 -1.31 -10.54
C GLY A 481 22.45 0.00 -11.35
N PHE A 482 21.41 0.24 -12.15
CA PHE A 482 21.36 1.38 -13.07
C PHE A 482 20.69 2.61 -12.45
N TRP A 483 21.27 3.09 -11.34
CA TRP A 483 20.73 4.19 -10.54
C TRP A 483 20.72 5.56 -11.27
N GLN A 484 21.47 5.67 -12.37
CA GLN A 484 21.50 6.86 -13.22
C GLN A 484 20.08 7.22 -13.72
N LEU A 485 19.19 6.24 -13.94
CA LEU A 485 17.81 6.51 -14.37
C LEU A 485 17.06 7.46 -13.45
N TYR A 486 17.31 7.40 -12.14
CA TYR A 486 16.68 8.28 -11.16
C TYR A 486 17.63 9.34 -10.56
N ASP A 487 18.95 9.25 -10.79
CA ASP A 487 19.88 10.36 -10.50
C ASP A 487 19.50 11.64 -11.25
N LEU A 488 18.96 11.51 -12.47
CA LEU A 488 18.38 12.63 -13.21
C LEU A 488 17.40 13.43 -12.34
N ASN A 489 16.49 12.75 -11.64
CA ASN A 489 15.50 13.40 -10.79
C ASN A 489 16.13 14.07 -9.56
N VAL A 490 17.24 13.51 -9.05
CA VAL A 490 18.02 14.08 -7.94
C VAL A 490 18.77 15.34 -8.37
N TYR A 491 19.46 15.27 -9.50
CA TYR A 491 20.12 16.41 -10.12
C TYR A 491 19.12 17.53 -10.44
N ALA A 492 17.99 17.18 -11.05
CA ALA A 492 16.96 18.10 -11.47
C ALA A 492 16.36 18.88 -10.30
N MET A 493 15.96 18.20 -9.23
CA MET A 493 15.38 18.89 -8.07
C MET A 493 16.38 19.84 -7.42
N GLY A 494 17.67 19.47 -7.36
CA GLY A 494 18.73 20.36 -6.86
C GLY A 494 18.80 21.67 -7.65
N ARG A 495 18.77 21.59 -8.98
CA ARG A 495 18.71 22.75 -9.90
C ARG A 495 17.41 23.56 -9.73
N LEU A 496 16.26 22.90 -9.75
CA LEU A 496 14.94 23.52 -9.66
C LEU A 496 14.71 24.22 -8.31
N ALA A 497 15.19 23.65 -7.21
CA ALA A 497 15.05 24.29 -5.90
C ALA A 497 15.88 25.58 -5.77
N ARG A 498 16.97 25.72 -6.54
CA ARG A 498 17.73 26.98 -6.64
C ARG A 498 17.07 27.95 -7.63
N GLN A 499 16.61 27.46 -8.77
CA GLN A 499 16.03 28.24 -9.86
C GLN A 499 14.78 27.55 -10.42
N PRO A 500 13.58 27.77 -9.83
CA PRO A 500 12.36 27.06 -10.24
C PRO A 500 11.89 27.37 -11.66
N ASP A 501 12.36 28.47 -12.25
CA ASP A 501 12.04 28.89 -13.61
C ASP A 501 13.04 28.37 -14.66
N ALA A 502 14.05 27.58 -14.25
CA ALA A 502 14.98 26.96 -15.17
C ALA A 502 14.25 25.99 -16.13
N ASP A 503 14.68 25.96 -17.39
CA ASP A 503 14.07 25.10 -18.40
C ASP A 503 14.32 23.62 -18.07
N PRO A 504 13.26 22.82 -17.85
CA PRO A 504 13.38 21.39 -17.58
C PRO A 504 14.14 20.61 -18.66
N GLY A 505 13.92 20.94 -19.93
CA GLY A 505 14.57 20.26 -21.05
C GLY A 505 16.08 20.51 -21.07
N GLU A 506 16.52 21.71 -20.69
CA GLU A 506 17.94 22.05 -20.55
C GLU A 506 18.57 21.33 -19.35
N ILE A 507 17.86 21.21 -18.23
CA ILE A 507 18.33 20.44 -17.07
C ILE A 507 18.54 18.96 -17.43
N THR A 508 17.59 18.35 -18.14
CA THR A 508 17.74 16.97 -18.60
C THR A 508 18.91 16.84 -19.57
N ALA A 509 19.06 17.74 -20.54
CA ALA A 509 20.17 17.70 -21.50
C ALA A 509 21.54 17.94 -20.84
N ASP A 510 21.61 18.84 -19.86
CA ASP A 510 22.78 19.08 -19.00
C ASP A 510 23.20 17.77 -18.34
N TRP A 511 22.28 17.11 -17.64
CA TRP A 511 22.56 15.86 -16.94
C TRP A 511 22.96 14.73 -17.90
N VAL A 512 22.24 14.55 -19.02
CA VAL A 512 22.59 13.55 -20.05
C VAL A 512 24.01 13.78 -20.55
N ARG A 513 24.42 15.04 -20.73
CA ARG A 513 25.78 15.37 -21.15
C ARG A 513 26.84 14.98 -20.11
N GLN A 514 26.54 15.24 -18.84
CA GLN A 514 27.43 14.91 -17.73
C GLN A 514 27.57 13.40 -17.54
N THR A 515 26.48 12.65 -17.74
CA THR A 515 26.38 11.23 -17.38
C THR A 515 26.71 10.30 -18.55
N PHE A 516 26.16 10.53 -19.75
CA PHE A 516 26.20 9.54 -20.84
C PHE A 516 27.16 9.89 -21.97
N SER A 517 27.19 11.14 -22.45
CA SER A 517 27.98 11.50 -23.64
C SER A 517 28.23 13.00 -23.75
N THR A 518 29.35 13.41 -24.32
CA THR A 518 29.56 14.82 -24.72
C THR A 518 29.21 15.09 -26.18
N ASP A 519 28.88 14.05 -26.95
CA ASP A 519 28.49 14.16 -28.36
C ASP A 519 27.07 14.76 -28.50
N PRO A 520 26.90 15.86 -29.23
CA PRO A 520 25.61 16.53 -29.35
C PRO A 520 24.47 15.67 -29.90
N GLU A 521 24.73 14.74 -30.82
CA GLU A 521 23.68 13.88 -31.40
C GLU A 521 23.21 12.82 -30.42
N THR A 522 24.16 12.18 -29.72
CA THR A 522 23.90 11.19 -28.68
C THR A 522 23.15 11.80 -27.50
N VAL A 523 23.56 13.00 -27.06
CA VAL A 523 22.84 13.77 -26.02
C VAL A 523 21.39 14.06 -26.45
N ALA A 524 21.18 14.50 -27.69
CA ALA A 524 19.84 14.79 -28.19
C ALA A 524 18.97 13.52 -28.30
N ALA A 525 19.54 12.38 -28.69
CA ALA A 525 18.82 11.10 -28.76
C ALA A 525 18.35 10.62 -27.38
N ILE A 526 19.23 10.63 -26.38
CA ILE A 526 18.89 10.23 -25.01
C ILE A 526 17.91 11.24 -24.37
N SER A 527 18.07 12.53 -24.64
CA SER A 527 17.13 13.56 -24.15
C SER A 527 15.71 13.38 -24.72
N ARG A 528 15.59 13.01 -26.00
CA ARG A 528 14.27 12.66 -26.60
C ARG A 528 13.66 11.42 -25.94
N MET A 529 14.47 10.41 -25.62
CA MET A 529 14.01 9.22 -24.89
C MET A 529 13.44 9.60 -23.52
N PHE A 530 14.15 10.43 -22.74
CA PHE A 530 13.64 10.89 -21.44
C PHE A 530 12.37 11.75 -21.58
N ALA A 531 12.28 12.62 -22.59
CA ALA A 531 11.09 13.44 -22.82
C ALA A 531 9.82 12.61 -23.13
N SER A 532 9.94 11.42 -23.71
CA SER A 532 8.80 10.52 -23.92
C SER A 532 8.54 9.54 -22.77
N SER A 533 9.43 9.49 -21.77
CA SER A 533 9.38 8.49 -20.69
C SER A 533 8.11 8.56 -19.84
N ARG A 534 7.62 9.76 -19.51
CA ARG A 534 6.37 9.95 -18.76
C ARG A 534 5.14 9.41 -19.52
N ALA A 535 5.09 9.62 -20.82
CA ALA A 535 4.02 9.06 -21.65
C ALA A 535 4.08 7.52 -21.70
N ALA A 536 5.29 6.95 -21.74
CA ALA A 536 5.48 5.50 -21.68
C ALA A 536 5.01 4.92 -20.33
N VAL A 537 5.43 5.53 -19.21
CA VAL A 537 5.07 5.13 -17.83
C VAL A 537 3.57 5.24 -17.58
N THR A 538 2.97 6.41 -17.82
CA THR A 538 1.54 6.64 -17.55
C THR A 538 0.66 5.71 -18.39
N LYS A 539 1.00 5.45 -19.65
CA LYS A 539 0.22 4.55 -20.50
C LYS A 539 0.48 3.07 -20.26
N GLY A 540 1.69 2.71 -19.85
CA GLY A 540 2.08 1.32 -19.60
C GLY A 540 1.58 0.80 -18.25
N LEU A 541 1.75 1.61 -17.20
CA LEU A 541 1.48 1.20 -15.82
C LEU A 541 0.10 1.64 -15.30
N TYR A 542 -0.52 2.68 -15.88
CA TYR A 542 -1.84 3.15 -15.44
C TYR A 542 -2.93 2.85 -16.48
N LEU A 543 -4.18 2.89 -16.02
CA LEU A 543 -5.38 2.75 -16.84
C LEU A 543 -6.14 4.07 -16.78
N THR A 544 -5.87 4.99 -17.71
CA THR A 544 -6.30 6.40 -17.63
C THR A 544 -7.76 6.59 -17.21
N PRO A 545 -8.76 5.88 -17.79
CA PRO A 545 -10.16 6.08 -17.37
C PRO A 545 -10.45 5.71 -15.92
N TYR A 546 -9.67 4.83 -15.30
CA TYR A 546 -9.73 4.53 -13.87
C TYR A 546 -8.86 5.51 -13.07
N ALA A 547 -7.61 5.73 -13.51
CA ALA A 547 -6.61 6.52 -12.81
C ALA A 547 -7.01 8.01 -12.66
N ASP A 548 -7.80 8.54 -13.60
CA ASP A 548 -8.32 9.92 -13.56
C ASP A 548 -9.51 10.09 -12.59
N ASN A 549 -9.78 9.12 -11.72
CA ASN A 549 -10.82 9.21 -10.70
C ASN A 549 -10.23 9.07 -9.29
N ALA A 550 -10.75 9.87 -8.37
CA ALA A 550 -10.61 9.63 -6.94
C ALA A 550 -11.61 8.54 -6.55
N VAL A 551 -11.11 7.40 -6.09
CA VAL A 551 -11.91 6.22 -5.74
C VAL A 551 -11.93 6.03 -4.23
N LYS A 552 -13.07 5.63 -3.68
CA LYS A 552 -13.20 5.17 -2.29
C LYS A 552 -13.74 3.75 -2.29
N ALA A 553 -13.10 2.87 -1.52
CA ALA A 553 -13.52 1.48 -1.36
C ALA A 553 -13.08 0.93 -0.01
N LEU A 554 -13.97 0.22 0.68
CA LEU A 554 -13.70 -0.40 1.99
C LEU A 554 -13.19 0.58 3.06
N GLY A 555 -13.58 1.85 2.97
CA GLY A 555 -13.09 2.91 3.87
C GLY A 555 -11.69 3.44 3.52
N LEU A 556 -11.14 3.02 2.38
CA LEU A 556 -9.83 3.41 1.86
C LEU A 556 -9.98 4.27 0.61
N GLU A 557 -8.87 4.90 0.21
CA GLU A 557 -8.70 5.57 -1.08
C GLU A 557 -7.72 4.75 -1.92
N PRO A 558 -8.20 3.79 -2.75
CA PRO A 558 -7.32 2.94 -3.52
C PRO A 558 -6.47 3.76 -4.51
N PRO A 559 -5.19 3.44 -4.71
CA PRO A 559 -4.34 4.19 -5.62
C PRO A 559 -4.82 4.14 -7.08
N PRO A 560 -4.38 5.10 -7.92
CA PRO A 560 -4.74 5.12 -9.34
C PRO A 560 -4.15 3.96 -10.15
N MET A 561 -3.17 3.22 -9.60
CA MET A 561 -2.51 2.09 -10.27
C MET A 561 -3.03 0.70 -9.85
N MET A 562 -4.14 0.59 -9.11
CA MET A 562 -4.55 -0.64 -8.40
C MET A 562 -4.56 -1.99 -9.15
N TRP A 563 -4.64 -2.02 -10.49
CA TRP A 563 -4.51 -3.27 -11.26
C TRP A 563 -3.11 -3.91 -11.15
N ILE A 564 -2.10 -3.10 -10.83
CA ILE A 564 -0.81 -3.50 -10.29
C ILE A 564 -0.87 -3.05 -8.83
N PHE A 565 -1.06 -4.01 -7.93
CA PHE A 565 -1.22 -3.71 -6.51
C PHE A 565 0.14 -3.29 -5.93
N GLU A 566 0.20 -2.04 -5.47
CA GLU A 566 1.43 -1.37 -5.08
C GLU A 566 2.52 -1.56 -6.14
N TRP A 567 3.69 -2.04 -5.76
CA TRP A 567 4.91 -1.89 -6.56
C TRP A 567 5.03 -2.78 -7.80
N ASP A 568 4.81 -4.10 -7.68
CA ASP A 568 5.13 -5.06 -8.76
C ASP A 568 4.13 -6.23 -8.90
N ILE A 569 3.02 -6.23 -8.16
CA ILE A 569 2.09 -7.35 -8.10
C ILE A 569 0.92 -7.13 -9.06
N ALA A 570 0.90 -7.79 -10.22
CA ALA A 570 -0.26 -7.78 -11.09
C ALA A 570 -1.43 -8.49 -10.41
N THR A 571 -2.47 -7.75 -10.01
CA THR A 571 -3.57 -8.32 -9.21
C THR A 571 -4.51 -9.16 -10.05
N GLY A 572 -5.15 -10.17 -9.47
CA GLY A 572 -6.18 -11.00 -10.12
C GLY A 572 -7.51 -11.04 -9.38
N ASP A 573 -7.70 -10.18 -8.39
CA ASP A 573 -8.88 -10.21 -7.53
C ASP A 573 -10.11 -9.55 -8.17
N SER A 574 -11.28 -10.06 -7.82
CA SER A 574 -12.52 -9.55 -8.40
C SER A 574 -12.91 -8.15 -7.91
N ALA A 575 -12.54 -7.74 -6.69
CA ALA A 575 -12.92 -6.43 -6.16
C ALA A 575 -12.26 -5.30 -6.97
N VAL A 576 -10.96 -5.40 -7.21
CA VAL A 576 -10.21 -4.41 -7.99
C VAL A 576 -10.59 -4.45 -9.45
N LEU A 577 -10.43 -5.60 -10.11
CA LEU A 577 -10.59 -5.67 -11.56
C LEU A 577 -12.03 -5.37 -12.02
N SER A 578 -13.04 -5.72 -11.22
CA SER A 578 -14.43 -5.36 -11.52
C SER A 578 -14.67 -3.86 -11.35
N SER A 579 -14.09 -3.24 -10.32
CA SER A 579 -14.23 -1.79 -10.07
C SER A 579 -13.52 -0.97 -11.14
N VAL A 580 -12.30 -1.38 -11.53
CA VAL A 580 -11.57 -0.80 -12.67
C VAL A 580 -12.43 -0.84 -13.93
N TYR A 581 -12.97 -2.00 -14.28
CA TYR A 581 -13.84 -2.12 -15.46
C TYR A 581 -15.10 -1.25 -15.35
N ALA A 582 -15.75 -1.22 -14.19
CA ALA A 582 -16.99 -0.46 -14.01
C ALA A 582 -16.79 1.05 -14.17
N ILE A 583 -15.64 1.57 -13.73
CA ILE A 583 -15.26 2.97 -13.89
C ILE A 583 -14.84 3.25 -15.34
N SER A 584 -14.05 2.36 -15.95
CA SER A 584 -13.62 2.47 -17.36
C SER A 584 -14.69 2.04 -18.38
N ARG A 585 -15.94 1.80 -17.94
CA ARG A 585 -17.02 1.31 -18.80
C ARG A 585 -17.27 2.31 -19.93
N GLY A 586 -17.24 1.82 -21.17
CA GLY A 586 -17.38 2.64 -22.37
C GLY A 586 -16.05 3.08 -22.99
N HIS A 587 -14.94 2.95 -22.26
CA HIS A 587 -13.58 3.33 -22.69
C HIS A 587 -12.63 2.13 -22.78
N VAL A 588 -13.17 0.91 -22.90
CA VAL A 588 -12.38 -0.34 -22.90
C VAL A 588 -11.38 -0.39 -24.05
N ASP A 589 -11.82 -0.07 -25.27
CA ASP A 589 -10.97 -0.13 -26.46
C ASP A 589 -9.88 0.95 -26.40
N GLU A 590 -10.23 2.14 -25.92
CA GLU A 590 -9.27 3.23 -25.65
C GLU A 590 -8.21 2.78 -24.64
N THR A 591 -8.63 2.22 -23.50
CA THR A 591 -7.73 1.73 -22.44
C THR A 591 -6.75 0.67 -22.98
N ILE A 592 -7.22 -0.24 -23.84
CA ILE A 592 -6.39 -1.24 -24.51
C ILE A 592 -5.39 -0.57 -25.46
N ALA A 593 -5.85 0.33 -26.32
CA ALA A 593 -5.01 1.05 -27.28
C ALA A 593 -3.92 1.90 -26.60
N GLU A 594 -4.16 2.43 -25.39
CA GLU A 594 -3.11 3.11 -24.63
C GLU A 594 -1.95 2.18 -24.26
N GLY A 595 -2.24 0.91 -23.95
CA GLY A 595 -1.20 -0.08 -23.64
C GLY A 595 -0.36 -0.40 -24.87
N GLU A 596 -1.00 -0.53 -26.03
CA GLU A 596 -0.32 -0.69 -27.33
C GLU A 596 0.58 0.51 -27.64
N ARG A 597 0.11 1.74 -27.36
CA ARG A 597 0.96 2.94 -27.50
C ARG A 597 2.14 2.94 -26.54
N ALA A 598 1.99 2.46 -25.31
CA ALA A 598 3.10 2.38 -24.36
C ALA A 598 4.22 1.47 -24.88
N VAL A 599 3.86 0.33 -25.48
CA VAL A 599 4.80 -0.59 -26.13
C VAL A 599 5.48 0.08 -27.33
N ALA A 600 4.72 0.79 -28.16
CA ALA A 600 5.29 1.51 -29.31
C ALA A 600 6.29 2.59 -28.88
N ILE A 601 5.97 3.40 -27.86
CA ILE A 601 6.87 4.42 -27.32
C ILE A 601 8.14 3.75 -26.77
N ALA A 602 8.02 2.65 -26.01
CA ALA A 602 9.18 1.94 -25.48
C ALA A 602 10.08 1.37 -26.60
N ALA A 603 9.51 0.91 -27.71
CA ALA A 603 10.26 0.48 -28.88
C ALA A 603 10.97 1.65 -29.58
N GLU A 604 10.29 2.79 -29.78
CA GLU A 604 10.88 4.00 -30.36
C GLU A 604 12.05 4.53 -29.51
N GLN A 605 11.90 4.49 -28.18
CA GLN A 605 12.95 4.85 -27.22
C GLN A 605 14.17 3.92 -27.35
N TYR A 606 13.94 2.60 -27.40
CA TYR A 606 15.01 1.61 -27.62
C TYR A 606 15.73 1.86 -28.95
N ASP A 607 14.99 1.95 -30.06
CA ASP A 607 15.56 2.12 -31.40
C ASP A 607 16.34 3.43 -31.52
N GLY A 608 15.81 4.52 -30.95
CA GLY A 608 16.46 5.83 -30.94
C GLY A 608 17.80 5.85 -30.19
N VAL A 609 17.90 5.13 -29.06
CA VAL A 609 19.15 4.99 -28.30
C VAL A 609 20.09 4.00 -28.98
N ALA A 610 19.57 2.88 -29.49
CA ALA A 610 20.37 1.86 -30.17
C ALA A 610 21.05 2.38 -31.44
N ALA A 611 20.43 3.34 -32.13
CA ALA A 611 20.97 3.98 -33.32
C ALA A 611 22.13 4.96 -33.06
N THR A 612 22.40 5.33 -31.80
CA THR A 612 23.56 6.17 -31.45
C THR A 612 24.87 5.43 -31.68
N ASP A 613 25.91 6.17 -32.09
CA ASP A 613 27.26 5.62 -32.26
C ASP A 613 27.80 5.14 -30.89
N PRO A 614 28.12 3.85 -30.71
CA PRO A 614 28.66 3.35 -29.44
C PRO A 614 29.96 4.05 -29.01
N ALA A 615 30.75 4.59 -29.95
CA ALA A 615 32.03 5.25 -29.66
C ALA A 615 31.88 6.64 -29.01
N THR A 616 30.67 7.23 -29.04
CA THR A 616 30.41 8.56 -28.46
C THR A 616 29.99 8.50 -26.99
N TRP A 617 29.75 7.30 -26.46
CA TRP A 617 29.37 7.10 -25.07
C TRP A 617 30.59 7.21 -24.15
N ARG A 618 30.39 7.79 -22.96
CA ARG A 618 31.44 7.89 -21.93
C ARG A 618 31.91 6.52 -21.45
N ASP A 619 30.97 5.57 -21.37
CA ASP A 619 31.21 4.20 -20.95
C ASP A 619 30.31 3.26 -21.76
N PRO A 620 30.86 2.25 -22.47
CA PRO A 620 30.07 1.22 -23.13
C PRO A 620 29.07 0.50 -22.21
N ALA A 621 29.39 0.33 -20.92
CA ALA A 621 28.50 -0.33 -19.96
C ALA A 621 27.23 0.50 -19.70
N LEU A 622 27.32 1.83 -19.68
CA LEU A 622 26.15 2.70 -19.54
C LEU A 622 25.19 2.59 -20.73
N ARG A 623 25.73 2.39 -21.94
CA ARG A 623 24.92 2.15 -23.13
C ARG A 623 24.18 0.83 -23.04
N GLU A 624 24.88 -0.24 -22.64
CA GLU A 624 24.29 -1.58 -22.48
C GLU A 624 23.18 -1.56 -21.42
N GLN A 625 23.45 -1.04 -20.22
CA GLN A 625 22.46 -0.94 -19.15
C GLN A 625 21.22 -0.13 -19.53
N LEU A 626 21.39 0.96 -20.30
CA LEU A 626 20.25 1.74 -20.79
C LEU A 626 19.42 0.96 -21.81
N LEU A 627 20.07 0.26 -22.74
CA LEU A 627 19.38 -0.60 -23.71
C LEU A 627 18.67 -1.77 -23.05
N ASP A 628 19.28 -2.39 -22.04
CA ASP A 628 18.67 -3.48 -21.27
C ASP A 628 17.44 -3.01 -20.50
N SER A 629 17.51 -1.82 -19.89
CA SER A 629 16.37 -1.20 -19.19
C SER A 629 15.23 -0.86 -20.17
N LEU A 630 15.55 -0.36 -21.37
CA LEU A 630 14.56 -0.09 -22.42
C LEU A 630 13.94 -1.36 -22.99
N ALA A 631 14.74 -2.43 -23.16
CA ALA A 631 14.23 -3.73 -23.55
C ALA A 631 13.31 -4.33 -22.47
N TYR A 632 13.70 -4.22 -21.20
CA TYR A 632 12.87 -4.61 -20.06
C TYR A 632 11.56 -3.83 -20.01
N GLN A 633 11.59 -2.51 -20.19
CA GLN A 633 10.39 -1.67 -20.26
C GLN A 633 9.44 -2.13 -21.36
N ARG A 634 9.95 -2.35 -22.57
CA ARG A 634 9.15 -2.82 -23.72
C ARG A 634 8.52 -4.18 -23.44
N ASP A 635 9.30 -5.13 -22.93
CA ASP A 635 8.84 -6.50 -22.67
C ASP A 635 7.83 -6.56 -21.50
N LEU A 636 8.05 -5.75 -20.45
CA LEU A 636 7.11 -5.56 -19.34
C LEU A 636 5.79 -4.97 -19.84
N TYR A 637 5.83 -3.88 -20.60
CA TYR A 637 4.62 -3.24 -21.14
C TYR A 637 3.88 -4.14 -22.13
N GLY A 638 4.58 -4.96 -22.91
CA GLY A 638 3.95 -5.97 -23.77
C GLY A 638 3.16 -7.00 -22.94
N THR A 639 3.76 -7.50 -21.86
CA THR A 639 3.12 -8.46 -20.96
C THR A 639 1.92 -7.86 -20.23
N LEU A 640 2.09 -6.64 -19.69
CA LEU A 640 1.02 -5.90 -19.02
C LEU A 640 -0.11 -5.50 -19.99
N GLY A 641 0.21 -5.16 -21.24
CA GLY A 641 -0.78 -4.87 -22.29
C GLY A 641 -1.62 -6.09 -22.67
N ALA A 642 -1.01 -7.27 -22.76
CA ALA A 642 -1.74 -8.53 -22.94
C ALA A 642 -2.65 -8.83 -21.74
N TYR A 643 -2.13 -8.65 -20.51
CA TYR A 643 -2.90 -8.82 -19.28
C TYR A 643 -4.11 -7.87 -19.21
N ARG A 644 -3.88 -6.58 -19.51
CA ARG A 644 -4.89 -5.53 -19.59
C ARG A 644 -6.03 -5.92 -20.51
N THR A 645 -5.70 -6.35 -21.71
CA THR A 645 -6.68 -6.78 -22.72
C THR A 645 -7.49 -7.96 -22.20
N MET A 646 -6.83 -8.97 -21.63
CA MET A 646 -7.49 -10.18 -21.12
C MET A 646 -8.53 -9.84 -20.06
N PHE A 647 -8.15 -9.11 -19.00
CA PHE A 647 -9.08 -8.89 -17.88
C PHE A 647 -10.22 -7.93 -18.25
N LEU A 648 -9.95 -6.90 -19.07
CA LEU A 648 -10.98 -5.96 -19.52
C LEU A 648 -12.02 -6.63 -20.42
N ARG A 649 -11.58 -7.47 -21.37
CA ARG A 649 -12.49 -8.24 -22.24
C ARG A 649 -13.29 -9.27 -21.46
N ARG A 650 -12.68 -9.89 -20.44
CA ARG A 650 -13.41 -10.77 -19.53
C ARG A 650 -14.50 -10.00 -18.78
N ALA A 651 -14.17 -8.87 -18.17
CA ALA A 651 -15.14 -8.06 -17.46
C ALA A 651 -16.24 -7.54 -18.39
N GLN A 652 -15.91 -7.19 -19.64
CA GLN A 652 -16.90 -6.86 -20.67
C GLN A 652 -17.82 -8.04 -21.00
N TRP A 653 -17.29 -9.25 -21.09
CA TRP A 653 -18.11 -10.45 -21.24
C TRP A 653 -18.98 -10.72 -20.01
N LEU A 654 -18.49 -10.47 -18.80
CA LEU A 654 -19.27 -10.57 -17.56
C LEU A 654 -20.33 -9.49 -17.44
N ASP A 655 -20.15 -8.30 -18.02
CA ASP A 655 -21.19 -7.28 -18.03
C ASP A 655 -22.24 -7.62 -19.10
N THR A 656 -21.80 -7.69 -20.36
CA THR A 656 -22.67 -7.70 -21.55
C THR A 656 -23.18 -9.07 -22.00
N GLY A 657 -22.39 -10.12 -21.79
CA GLY A 657 -22.68 -11.48 -22.26
C GLY A 657 -22.34 -11.68 -23.74
N SER A 658 -21.69 -10.69 -24.37
CA SER A 658 -21.31 -10.69 -25.77
C SER A 658 -20.42 -11.89 -26.13
N ALA A 659 -20.76 -12.59 -27.20
CA ALA A 659 -19.93 -13.67 -27.75
C ALA A 659 -18.58 -13.12 -28.25
N THR A 660 -18.59 -11.95 -28.89
CA THR A 660 -17.37 -11.26 -29.36
C THR A 660 -16.45 -10.92 -28.20
N ALA A 661 -16.97 -10.37 -27.10
CA ALA A 661 -16.15 -10.07 -25.92
C ALA A 661 -15.55 -11.34 -25.31
N ARG A 662 -16.28 -12.47 -25.36
CA ARG A 662 -15.78 -13.77 -24.90
C ARG A 662 -14.66 -14.32 -25.79
N GLU A 663 -14.82 -14.22 -27.11
CA GLU A 663 -13.79 -14.65 -28.07
C GLU A 663 -12.53 -13.81 -27.92
N GLN A 664 -12.67 -12.48 -27.81
CA GLN A 664 -11.56 -11.56 -27.56
C GLN A 664 -10.87 -11.83 -26.22
N TRP A 665 -11.63 -12.09 -25.15
CA TRP A 665 -11.05 -12.50 -23.86
C TRP A 665 -10.22 -13.78 -24.02
N LYS A 666 -10.75 -14.81 -24.69
CA LYS A 666 -10.04 -16.08 -24.84
C LYS A 666 -8.79 -15.99 -25.73
N ALA A 667 -8.83 -15.17 -26.77
CA ALA A 667 -7.63 -14.86 -27.55
C ALA A 667 -6.59 -14.10 -26.70
N ALA A 668 -7.02 -13.08 -25.96
CA ALA A 668 -6.14 -12.29 -25.10
C ALA A 668 -5.55 -13.09 -23.93
N GLU A 669 -6.26 -14.10 -23.43
CA GLU A 669 -5.75 -15.00 -22.39
C GLU A 669 -4.57 -15.84 -22.89
N ILE A 670 -4.65 -16.35 -24.12
CA ILE A 670 -3.53 -17.09 -24.75
C ILE A 670 -2.34 -16.15 -24.91
N ALA A 671 -2.56 -14.96 -25.47
CA ALA A 671 -1.51 -13.95 -25.65
C ALA A 671 -0.87 -13.54 -24.32
N TYR A 672 -1.66 -13.37 -23.26
CA TYR A 672 -1.16 -13.06 -21.92
C TYR A 672 -0.28 -14.18 -21.38
N ARG A 673 -0.73 -15.44 -21.43
CA ARG A 673 0.05 -16.58 -20.92
C ARG A 673 1.38 -16.72 -21.66
N GLU A 674 1.37 -16.60 -22.98
CA GLU A 674 2.58 -16.63 -23.81
C GLU A 674 3.53 -15.47 -23.47
N ALA A 675 3.03 -14.23 -23.42
CA ALA A 675 3.85 -13.06 -23.09
C ALA A 675 4.44 -13.15 -21.67
N ARG A 676 3.61 -13.55 -20.69
CA ARG A 676 4.02 -13.76 -19.29
C ARG A 676 5.09 -14.83 -19.20
N ASP A 677 4.94 -15.97 -19.87
CA ASP A 677 5.92 -17.07 -19.79
C ASP A 677 7.26 -16.67 -20.40
N VAL A 678 7.25 -15.93 -21.51
CA VAL A 678 8.47 -15.37 -22.13
C VAL A 678 9.12 -14.36 -21.20
N TYR A 679 8.35 -13.41 -20.65
CA TYR A 679 8.85 -12.36 -19.77
C TYR A 679 9.41 -12.93 -18.46
N VAL A 680 8.65 -13.79 -17.77
CA VAL A 680 9.10 -14.45 -16.53
C VAL A 680 10.30 -15.35 -16.83
N GLY A 681 10.29 -16.11 -17.93
CA GLY A 681 11.43 -16.93 -18.31
C GLY A 681 12.71 -16.14 -18.57
N LYS A 682 12.59 -14.90 -19.06
CA LYS A 682 13.72 -14.01 -19.35
C LYS A 682 14.25 -13.31 -18.09
N TYR A 683 13.37 -12.82 -17.21
CA TYR A 683 13.73 -11.93 -16.11
C TYR A 683 13.66 -12.57 -14.71
N SER A 684 13.20 -13.82 -14.59
CA SER A 684 13.19 -14.53 -13.31
C SER A 684 14.61 -14.80 -12.84
N GLY A 685 14.96 -14.30 -11.66
CA GLY A 685 16.29 -14.46 -11.06
C GLY A 685 17.30 -13.38 -11.48
N ASP A 686 16.92 -12.50 -12.40
CA ASP A 686 17.66 -11.26 -12.66
C ASP A 686 17.42 -10.31 -11.48
N VAL A 687 18.50 -9.93 -10.79
CA VAL A 687 18.39 -9.03 -9.64
C VAL A 687 18.41 -7.56 -10.05
N ASP A 688 18.89 -7.22 -11.24
CA ASP A 688 18.95 -5.84 -11.75
C ASP A 688 17.66 -5.46 -12.48
N LEU A 689 17.04 -6.42 -13.18
CA LEU A 689 15.79 -6.26 -13.93
C LEU A 689 14.80 -7.40 -13.62
N PRO A 690 14.34 -7.57 -12.37
CA PRO A 690 13.52 -8.71 -11.97
C PRO A 690 12.13 -8.70 -12.62
N ALA A 691 11.59 -9.90 -12.85
CA ALA A 691 10.21 -10.07 -13.30
C ALA A 691 9.21 -9.59 -12.23
N TYR A 692 8.15 -8.88 -12.67
CA TYR A 692 6.97 -8.60 -11.84
C TYR A 692 6.28 -9.87 -11.35
N ASN A 693 5.56 -9.76 -10.23
CA ASN A 693 4.84 -10.87 -9.63
C ASN A 693 3.44 -11.06 -10.23
N PHE A 694 3.29 -12.08 -11.08
CA PHE A 694 2.01 -12.43 -11.72
C PHE A 694 1.18 -13.48 -10.97
N THR A 695 1.59 -13.90 -9.76
CA THR A 695 0.90 -14.97 -9.01
C THR A 695 -0.59 -14.66 -8.79
N ALA A 696 -0.92 -13.42 -8.43
CA ALA A 696 -2.30 -13.02 -8.17
C ALA A 696 -3.14 -13.03 -9.47
N ALA A 697 -2.62 -12.46 -10.55
CA ALA A 697 -3.21 -12.51 -11.89
C ALA A 697 -3.48 -13.95 -12.37
N ASP A 698 -2.53 -14.86 -12.15
CA ASP A 698 -2.66 -16.27 -12.52
C ASP A 698 -3.75 -16.98 -11.72
N LEU A 699 -3.78 -16.78 -10.40
CA LEU A 699 -4.85 -17.29 -9.55
C LEU A 699 -6.20 -16.78 -10.04
N GLY A 700 -6.34 -15.48 -10.32
CA GLY A 700 -7.57 -14.89 -10.88
C GLY A 700 -7.98 -15.51 -12.22
N THR A 701 -7.02 -15.73 -13.12
CA THR A 701 -7.24 -16.33 -14.44
C THR A 701 -7.73 -17.77 -14.33
N GLU A 702 -7.15 -18.58 -13.44
CA GLU A 702 -7.61 -19.96 -13.20
C GLU A 702 -9.09 -20.05 -12.76
N ARG A 703 -9.55 -19.10 -11.93
CA ARG A 703 -10.98 -19.03 -11.53
C ARG A 703 -11.83 -18.59 -12.71
N SER A 704 -11.34 -17.59 -13.45
CA SER A 704 -12.00 -17.05 -14.65
C SER A 704 -12.30 -18.13 -15.68
N ASP A 705 -11.35 -19.04 -15.92
CA ASP A 705 -11.52 -20.14 -16.90
C ASP A 705 -12.59 -21.13 -16.50
N ARG A 706 -12.81 -21.29 -15.20
CA ARG A 706 -13.83 -22.19 -14.67
C ARG A 706 -15.22 -21.59 -14.76
N ASP A 707 -15.38 -20.27 -14.94
CA ASP A 707 -16.69 -19.59 -14.93
C ASP A 707 -17.73 -20.22 -15.88
N PRO A 708 -17.45 -20.47 -17.17
CA PRO A 708 -18.42 -21.08 -18.07
C PRO A 708 -18.82 -22.50 -17.64
N ALA A 709 -17.87 -23.30 -17.17
CA ALA A 709 -18.14 -24.65 -16.69
C ALA A 709 -18.97 -24.62 -15.40
N MET A 710 -18.64 -23.72 -14.46
CA MET A 710 -19.41 -23.51 -13.24
C MET A 710 -20.84 -23.04 -13.54
N ALA A 711 -21.04 -22.18 -14.54
CA ALA A 711 -22.37 -21.77 -15.00
C ALA A 711 -23.19 -22.97 -15.52
N ILE A 712 -22.58 -23.86 -16.31
CA ILE A 712 -23.23 -25.06 -16.83
C ILE A 712 -23.60 -26.01 -15.67
N LEU A 713 -22.65 -26.30 -14.77
CA LEU A 713 -22.91 -27.12 -13.59
C LEU A 713 -24.03 -26.52 -12.73
N ALA A 714 -24.04 -25.20 -12.57
CA ALA A 714 -25.09 -24.49 -11.86
C ALA A 714 -26.46 -24.66 -12.53
N ARG A 715 -26.54 -24.54 -13.87
CA ARG A 715 -27.78 -24.77 -14.64
C ARG A 715 -28.27 -26.21 -14.53
N VAL A 716 -27.37 -27.18 -14.65
CA VAL A 716 -27.71 -28.61 -14.54
C VAL A 716 -28.25 -28.92 -13.15
N LEU A 717 -27.52 -28.53 -12.10
CA LEU A 717 -27.95 -28.76 -10.73
C LEU A 717 -29.24 -28.00 -10.41
N LEU A 718 -29.38 -26.75 -10.84
CA LEU A 718 -30.61 -25.97 -10.69
C LEU A 718 -31.79 -26.65 -11.41
N GLY A 719 -31.61 -27.07 -12.66
CA GLY A 719 -32.62 -27.78 -13.44
C GLY A 719 -33.05 -29.08 -12.76
N LEU A 720 -32.10 -29.88 -12.26
CA LEU A 720 -32.40 -31.09 -11.49
C LEU A 720 -33.20 -30.78 -10.21
N LEU A 721 -32.84 -29.71 -9.48
CA LEU A 721 -33.57 -29.28 -8.29
C LEU A 721 -34.97 -28.78 -8.63
N LEU A 722 -35.15 -28.01 -9.70
CA LEU A 722 -36.46 -27.55 -10.16
C LEU A 722 -37.34 -28.71 -10.64
N LEU A 723 -36.78 -29.66 -11.39
CA LEU A 723 -37.47 -30.89 -11.77
C LEU A 723 -37.88 -31.70 -10.53
N SER A 724 -37.03 -31.75 -9.51
CA SER A 724 -37.33 -32.47 -8.27
C SER A 724 -38.56 -31.92 -7.51
N ILE A 725 -38.96 -30.68 -7.78
CA ILE A 725 -40.21 -30.09 -7.26
C ILE A 725 -41.44 -30.69 -7.97
N LEU A 726 -41.31 -30.99 -9.26
CA LEU A 726 -42.38 -31.48 -10.14
C LEU A 726 -42.55 -33.00 -10.09
N VAL A 727 -41.48 -33.76 -9.82
CA VAL A 727 -41.53 -35.23 -9.77
C VAL A 727 -42.46 -35.69 -8.62
N PRO A 728 -43.40 -36.63 -8.84
CA PRO A 728 -44.35 -37.12 -7.83
C PRO A 728 -43.70 -38.02 -6.77
N TRP A 729 -42.37 -37.98 -6.62
CA TRP A 729 -41.64 -38.78 -5.66
C TRP A 729 -41.80 -38.21 -4.25
N ARG A 730 -42.63 -38.90 -3.45
CA ARG A 730 -43.09 -38.46 -2.12
C ARG A 730 -41.96 -38.00 -1.17
N PRO A 731 -40.78 -38.65 -1.11
CA PRO A 731 -39.70 -38.21 -0.22
C PRO A 731 -39.15 -36.82 -0.54
N VAL A 732 -38.90 -36.50 -1.82
CA VAL A 732 -38.34 -35.20 -2.24
C VAL A 732 -39.39 -34.09 -2.16
N ARG A 733 -40.64 -34.39 -2.52
CA ARG A 733 -41.75 -33.44 -2.32
C ARG A 733 -41.94 -33.04 -0.86
N SER A 734 -41.59 -33.92 0.07
CA SER A 734 -41.64 -33.63 1.51
C SER A 734 -40.59 -32.60 1.93
N LEU A 735 -39.39 -32.60 1.32
CA LEU A 735 -38.34 -31.59 1.56
C LEU A 735 -38.81 -30.19 1.16
N TRP A 736 -39.30 -30.02 -0.07
CA TRP A 736 -39.80 -28.74 -0.57
C TRP A 736 -40.99 -28.22 0.23
N ARG A 737 -41.93 -29.12 0.58
CA ARG A 737 -43.07 -28.77 1.43
C ARG A 737 -42.65 -28.38 2.83
N ALA A 738 -41.67 -29.06 3.44
CA ALA A 738 -41.17 -28.72 4.76
C ALA A 738 -40.38 -27.40 4.75
N ALA A 739 -39.72 -27.07 3.64
CA ALA A 739 -39.02 -25.80 3.47
C ALA A 739 -39.97 -24.60 3.49
N ILE A 740 -41.11 -24.70 2.78
CA ILE A 740 -42.09 -23.60 2.62
C ILE A 740 -43.14 -23.61 3.75
N MET A 741 -43.55 -24.80 4.18
CA MET A 741 -44.59 -25.01 5.19
C MET A 741 -44.07 -25.90 6.34
N PRO A 742 -43.06 -25.44 7.11
CA PRO A 742 -42.44 -26.23 8.18
C PRO A 742 -43.40 -26.64 9.31
N TRP A 743 -44.55 -25.98 9.42
CA TRP A 743 -45.61 -26.31 10.37
C TRP A 743 -46.49 -27.51 9.97
N LYS A 744 -46.43 -28.00 8.73
CA LYS A 744 -47.27 -29.12 8.26
C LYS A 744 -46.66 -30.50 8.53
N ALA A 745 -47.54 -31.50 8.55
CA ALA A 745 -47.31 -32.95 8.37
C ALA A 745 -46.23 -33.38 7.36
N PRO A 746 -44.97 -33.75 7.69
CA PRO A 746 -44.33 -34.73 6.82
C PRO A 746 -45.10 -36.06 6.94
N SER A 747 -45.31 -36.74 5.82
CA SER A 747 -45.91 -38.08 5.80
C SER A 747 -45.02 -39.09 6.53
N THR A 748 -45.60 -40.20 7.01
CA THR A 748 -44.85 -41.28 7.67
C THR A 748 -43.67 -41.74 6.79
N PRO A 749 -42.42 -41.70 7.29
CA PRO A 749 -41.24 -41.96 6.47
C PRO A 749 -41.04 -43.45 6.18
N THR A 750 -40.63 -43.76 4.94
CA THR A 750 -40.00 -45.04 4.61
C THR A 750 -38.50 -45.01 4.95
N ARG A 751 -37.84 -46.18 5.00
CA ARG A 751 -36.38 -46.27 5.20
C ARG A 751 -35.60 -45.44 4.18
N THR A 752 -36.01 -45.49 2.91
CA THR A 752 -35.44 -44.71 1.81
C THR A 752 -35.65 -43.20 2.03
N ALA A 753 -36.83 -42.78 2.47
CA ALA A 753 -37.13 -41.37 2.71
C ALA A 753 -36.21 -40.73 3.76
N ARG A 754 -35.77 -41.50 4.77
CA ARG A 754 -34.85 -41.04 5.81
C ARG A 754 -33.47 -40.71 5.26
N TRP A 755 -32.92 -41.57 4.40
CA TRP A 755 -31.63 -41.31 3.75
C TRP A 755 -31.71 -40.16 2.76
N ILE A 756 -32.79 -40.08 1.97
CA ILE A 756 -33.01 -38.97 1.03
C ILE A 756 -33.05 -37.62 1.75
N ALA A 757 -33.71 -37.55 2.92
CA ALA A 757 -33.82 -36.29 3.68
C ALA A 757 -32.47 -35.73 4.16
N ILE A 758 -31.40 -36.53 4.14
CA ILE A 758 -30.05 -36.15 4.55
C ILE A 758 -29.13 -36.04 3.32
N LEU A 759 -29.00 -37.13 2.56
CA LEU A 759 -28.01 -37.25 1.48
C LEU A 759 -28.30 -36.32 0.31
N PHE A 760 -29.57 -36.16 -0.07
CA PHE A 760 -29.94 -35.33 -1.23
C PHE A 760 -29.67 -33.84 -0.98
N PRO A 761 -30.14 -33.23 0.12
CA PRO A 761 -29.76 -31.86 0.47
C PRO A 761 -28.28 -31.67 0.75
N ALA A 762 -27.60 -32.64 1.39
CA ALA A 762 -26.17 -32.55 1.67
C ALA A 762 -25.34 -32.55 0.37
N ALA A 763 -25.67 -33.42 -0.59
CA ALA A 763 -25.03 -33.44 -1.90
C ALA A 763 -25.28 -32.15 -2.69
N ALA A 764 -26.54 -31.67 -2.71
CA ALA A 764 -26.88 -30.42 -3.38
C ALA A 764 -26.17 -29.21 -2.74
N LEU A 765 -26.07 -29.18 -1.40
CA LEU A 765 -25.37 -28.13 -0.67
C LEU A 765 -23.87 -28.17 -1.00
N LEU A 766 -23.21 -29.32 -0.83
CA LEU A 766 -21.79 -29.52 -1.15
C LEU A 766 -21.49 -29.06 -2.59
N LEU A 767 -22.16 -29.65 -3.58
CA LEU A 767 -21.95 -29.32 -4.99
C LEU A 767 -22.19 -27.83 -5.28
N SER A 768 -23.22 -27.23 -4.69
CA SER A 768 -23.46 -25.79 -4.88
C SER A 768 -22.36 -24.90 -4.31
N ARG A 769 -21.75 -25.29 -3.18
CA ARG A 769 -20.63 -24.54 -2.59
C ARG A 769 -19.36 -24.76 -3.38
N GLU A 770 -19.10 -25.98 -3.83
CA GLU A 770 -17.99 -26.27 -4.73
C GLU A 770 -18.07 -25.44 -6.02
N ILE A 771 -19.24 -25.39 -6.67
CA ILE A 771 -19.47 -24.57 -7.85
C ILE A 771 -19.21 -23.09 -7.55
N TYR A 772 -19.72 -22.59 -6.42
CA TYR A 772 -19.53 -21.21 -5.98
C TYR A 772 -18.07 -20.83 -5.75
N THR A 773 -17.26 -21.78 -5.27
CA THR A 773 -15.85 -21.60 -4.98
C THR A 773 -14.94 -22.11 -6.11
N TRP A 774 -15.48 -22.33 -7.31
CA TRP A 774 -14.77 -22.90 -8.46
C TRP A 774 -14.01 -24.21 -8.17
N PHE A 775 -14.42 -24.98 -7.14
CA PHE A 775 -13.69 -26.14 -6.61
C PHE A 775 -12.24 -25.80 -6.18
N ALA A 776 -12.03 -24.61 -5.62
CA ALA A 776 -10.70 -24.09 -5.27
C ALA A 776 -10.58 -23.55 -3.82
N ALA A 777 -11.66 -23.53 -3.02
CA ALA A 777 -11.64 -22.91 -1.68
C ALA A 777 -12.01 -23.84 -0.51
N PRO A 778 -11.15 -24.80 -0.14
CA PRO A 778 -11.41 -25.71 0.98
C PRO A 778 -11.62 -25.00 2.33
N ALA A 779 -10.99 -23.86 2.60
CA ALA A 779 -11.21 -23.11 3.83
C ALA A 779 -12.65 -22.56 3.90
N HIS A 780 -13.17 -22.07 2.78
CA HIS A 780 -14.57 -21.63 2.70
C HIS A 780 -15.53 -22.80 2.92
N LEU A 781 -15.25 -23.96 2.32
CA LEU A 781 -16.05 -25.18 2.49
C LEU A 781 -16.03 -25.68 3.93
N LEU A 782 -14.85 -25.71 4.58
CA LEU A 782 -14.71 -26.12 5.97
C LEU A 782 -15.59 -25.29 6.90
N VAL A 783 -15.52 -23.97 6.78
CA VAL A 783 -16.32 -23.04 7.62
C VAL A 783 -17.81 -23.18 7.31
N THR A 784 -18.20 -23.17 6.03
CA THR A 784 -19.61 -23.17 5.65
C THR A 784 -20.29 -24.52 5.87
N LEU A 785 -19.74 -25.61 5.34
CA LEU A 785 -20.30 -26.96 5.47
C LEU A 785 -20.16 -27.47 6.91
N GLY A 786 -19.04 -27.19 7.57
CA GLY A 786 -18.85 -27.49 8.99
C GLY A 786 -19.92 -26.84 9.86
N SER A 787 -20.26 -25.57 9.59
CA SER A 787 -21.35 -24.87 10.30
C SER A 787 -22.71 -25.54 10.10
N TRP A 788 -23.03 -25.96 8.88
CA TRP A 788 -24.28 -26.70 8.60
C TRP A 788 -24.32 -28.05 9.33
N VAL A 789 -23.22 -28.81 9.29
CA VAL A 789 -23.11 -30.11 9.95
C VAL A 789 -23.27 -29.95 11.46
N LEU A 790 -22.55 -29.02 12.09
CA LEU A 790 -22.65 -28.75 13.52
C LEU A 790 -24.07 -28.34 13.93
N PHE A 791 -24.69 -27.41 13.19
CA PHE A 791 -26.08 -26.99 13.44
C PHE A 791 -27.02 -28.20 13.41
N ALA A 792 -26.90 -29.03 12.38
CA ALA A 792 -27.80 -30.16 12.16
C ALA A 792 -27.57 -31.29 13.19
N LEU A 793 -26.32 -31.52 13.61
CA LEU A 793 -25.95 -32.46 14.67
C LEU A 793 -26.50 -32.01 16.03
N VAL A 794 -26.35 -30.74 16.39
CA VAL A 794 -26.88 -30.20 17.66
C VAL A 794 -28.41 -30.29 17.68
N ALA A 795 -29.07 -29.88 16.59
CA ALA A 795 -30.51 -30.01 16.45
C ALA A 795 -30.98 -31.48 16.58
N ARG A 796 -30.20 -32.43 16.04
CA ARG A 796 -30.47 -33.87 16.16
C ARG A 796 -30.27 -34.40 17.59
N LEU A 797 -29.26 -33.93 18.29
CA LEU A 797 -28.99 -34.29 19.69
C LEU A 797 -30.09 -33.78 20.61
N LEU A 798 -30.61 -32.58 20.34
CA LEU A 798 -31.71 -31.96 21.08
C LEU A 798 -33.00 -32.80 21.08
N VAL A 799 -33.25 -33.59 20.02
CA VAL A 799 -34.42 -34.49 19.92
C VAL A 799 -34.05 -35.97 20.09
N ARG A 800 -32.94 -36.27 20.77
CA ARG A 800 -32.46 -37.64 21.00
C ARG A 800 -33.56 -38.52 21.61
N GLY A 801 -33.68 -39.75 21.10
CA GLY A 801 -34.72 -40.71 21.49
C GLY A 801 -36.07 -40.54 20.78
N ARG A 802 -36.24 -39.53 19.91
CA ARG A 802 -37.43 -39.34 19.07
C ARG A 802 -37.09 -39.50 17.58
N ASP A 803 -38.09 -39.74 16.74
CA ASP A 803 -37.88 -39.82 15.28
C ASP A 803 -37.38 -38.47 14.73
N PRO A 804 -36.16 -38.40 14.16
CA PRO A 804 -35.60 -37.16 13.67
C PRO A 804 -36.08 -36.78 12.26
N TYR A 805 -36.92 -37.58 11.60
CA TYR A 805 -37.27 -37.40 10.20
C TYR A 805 -37.82 -36.00 9.87
N ALA A 806 -38.74 -35.47 10.69
CA ALA A 806 -39.31 -34.13 10.50
C ALA A 806 -38.25 -33.02 10.60
N LEU A 807 -37.24 -33.20 11.47
CA LEU A 807 -36.13 -32.29 11.62
C LEU A 807 -35.20 -32.31 10.39
N TRP A 808 -34.82 -33.51 9.92
CA TRP A 808 -33.98 -33.63 8.72
C TRP A 808 -34.67 -33.07 7.48
N THR A 809 -35.98 -33.28 7.37
CA THR A 809 -36.74 -32.82 6.21
C THR A 809 -36.83 -31.29 6.17
N VAL A 810 -36.93 -30.61 7.33
CA VAL A 810 -36.94 -29.14 7.35
C VAL A 810 -35.55 -28.53 7.14
N ILE A 811 -34.51 -29.06 7.80
CA ILE A 811 -33.13 -28.55 7.63
C ILE A 811 -32.70 -28.76 6.17
N GLY A 812 -32.93 -29.97 5.65
CA GLY A 812 -32.65 -30.31 4.26
C GLY A 812 -33.46 -29.48 3.28
N GLY A 813 -34.75 -29.24 3.54
CA GLY A 813 -35.59 -28.38 2.72
C GLY A 813 -35.10 -26.94 2.65
N VAL A 814 -34.71 -26.34 3.78
CA VAL A 814 -34.16 -24.97 3.81
C VAL A 814 -32.79 -24.91 3.12
N ALA A 815 -31.95 -25.94 3.29
CA ALA A 815 -30.69 -26.05 2.54
C ALA A 815 -30.94 -26.04 1.02
N LEU A 816 -31.92 -26.80 0.53
CA LEU A 816 -32.31 -26.79 -0.88
C LEU A 816 -32.81 -25.43 -1.37
N LEU A 817 -33.62 -24.70 -0.59
CA LEU A 817 -34.05 -23.34 -0.94
C LEU A 817 -32.85 -22.39 -1.13
N ARG A 818 -31.89 -22.43 -0.20
CA ARG A 818 -30.68 -21.60 -0.28
C ARG A 818 -29.78 -22.02 -1.43
N THR A 819 -29.72 -23.31 -1.73
CA THR A 819 -29.00 -23.83 -2.90
C THR A 819 -29.64 -23.34 -4.19
N VAL A 820 -30.97 -23.38 -4.34
CA VAL A 820 -31.64 -22.83 -5.53
C VAL A 820 -31.38 -21.34 -5.70
N LEU A 821 -31.46 -20.55 -4.62
CA LEU A 821 -31.17 -19.11 -4.66
C LEU A 821 -29.75 -18.83 -5.16
N LEU A 822 -28.75 -19.54 -4.64
CA LEU A 822 -27.36 -19.39 -5.08
C LEU A 822 -27.21 -19.85 -6.54
N LEU A 823 -27.70 -21.04 -6.90
CA LEU A 823 -27.52 -21.56 -8.25
C LEU A 823 -28.23 -20.70 -9.30
N ALA A 824 -29.33 -20.04 -8.96
CA ALA A 824 -30.02 -19.12 -9.87
C ALA A 824 -29.11 -17.97 -10.32
N VAL A 825 -28.35 -17.37 -9.40
CA VAL A 825 -27.41 -16.29 -9.76
C VAL A 825 -26.15 -16.83 -10.45
N LEU A 826 -25.67 -18.02 -10.06
CA LEU A 826 -24.52 -18.66 -10.71
C LEU A 826 -24.82 -19.22 -12.11
N ALA A 827 -26.07 -19.56 -12.40
CA ALA A 827 -26.48 -20.17 -13.67
C ALA A 827 -26.29 -19.25 -14.88
N VAL A 828 -26.13 -17.94 -14.68
CA VAL A 828 -25.99 -17.01 -15.81
C VAL A 828 -24.58 -17.13 -16.41
N ARG A 829 -23.53 -16.75 -15.69
CA ARG A 829 -22.12 -16.79 -16.15
C ARG A 829 -21.15 -17.24 -15.05
N GLY A 830 -21.63 -18.03 -14.09
CA GLY A 830 -20.79 -18.60 -13.03
C GLY A 830 -20.53 -17.63 -11.87
N PRO A 831 -19.62 -18.00 -10.94
CA PRO A 831 -19.32 -17.18 -9.78
C PRO A 831 -18.63 -15.86 -10.13
N GLY A 832 -17.93 -15.75 -11.25
CA GLY A 832 -17.35 -14.50 -11.74
C GLY A 832 -18.38 -13.40 -11.93
N LEU A 833 -19.54 -13.69 -12.54
CA LEU A 833 -20.62 -12.70 -12.67
C LEU A 833 -21.21 -12.33 -11.31
N TYR A 834 -21.40 -13.32 -10.45
CA TYR A 834 -21.92 -13.08 -9.10
C TYR A 834 -21.06 -12.07 -8.34
N TRP A 835 -19.74 -12.25 -8.37
CA TRP A 835 -18.82 -11.34 -7.70
C TRP A 835 -18.69 -10.00 -8.43
N PHE A 836 -18.67 -9.99 -9.76
CA PHE A 836 -18.70 -8.77 -10.55
C PHE A 836 -19.90 -7.88 -10.15
N GLN A 837 -21.11 -8.43 -10.13
CA GLN A 837 -22.32 -7.70 -9.71
C GLN A 837 -22.29 -7.35 -8.22
N PHE A 838 -21.72 -8.21 -7.38
CA PHE A 838 -21.55 -7.90 -5.96
C PHE A 838 -20.72 -6.62 -5.76
N TRP A 839 -19.66 -6.41 -6.53
CA TRP A 839 -18.83 -5.20 -6.40
C TRP A 839 -19.46 -4.00 -7.09
N THR A 840 -19.98 -4.18 -8.31
CA THR A 840 -20.30 -3.07 -9.23
C THR A 840 -21.78 -2.66 -9.28
N ASP A 841 -22.69 -3.54 -8.84
CA ASP A 841 -24.14 -3.28 -8.90
C ASP A 841 -24.76 -3.27 -7.48
N PRO A 842 -24.97 -2.08 -6.88
CA PRO A 842 -25.52 -1.97 -5.54
C PRO A 842 -26.96 -2.49 -5.44
N VAL A 843 -27.74 -2.45 -6.51
CA VAL A 843 -29.13 -2.93 -6.53
C VAL A 843 -29.16 -4.45 -6.52
N ALA A 844 -28.39 -5.10 -7.41
CA ALA A 844 -28.28 -6.56 -7.45
C ALA A 844 -27.70 -7.11 -6.16
N ARG A 845 -26.62 -6.50 -5.63
CA ARG A 845 -26.04 -6.84 -4.32
C ARG A 845 -27.09 -6.76 -3.22
N THR A 846 -27.81 -5.64 -3.13
CA THR A 846 -28.81 -5.40 -2.07
C THR A 846 -29.94 -6.42 -2.14
N ALA A 847 -30.48 -6.67 -3.33
CA ALA A 847 -31.55 -7.64 -3.55
C ALA A 847 -31.11 -9.05 -3.14
N TYR A 848 -29.94 -9.50 -3.60
CA TYR A 848 -29.44 -10.83 -3.30
C TYR A 848 -29.15 -11.01 -1.80
N VAL A 849 -28.41 -10.08 -1.18
CA VAL A 849 -28.06 -10.15 0.25
C VAL A 849 -29.31 -10.15 1.11
N THR A 850 -30.31 -9.34 0.78
CA THR A 850 -31.60 -9.30 1.49
C THR A 850 -32.28 -10.67 1.51
N VAL A 851 -32.44 -11.29 0.34
CA VAL A 851 -33.11 -12.58 0.21
C VAL A 851 -32.26 -13.72 0.79
N ALA A 852 -30.94 -13.69 0.59
CA ALA A 852 -30.01 -14.68 1.11
C ALA A 852 -29.94 -14.67 2.64
N PHE A 853 -29.95 -13.48 3.27
CA PHE A 853 -30.00 -13.33 4.72
C PHE A 853 -31.36 -13.73 5.29
N ALA A 854 -32.47 -13.31 4.68
CA ALA A 854 -33.81 -13.72 5.09
C ALA A 854 -33.95 -15.26 5.03
N SER A 855 -33.41 -15.89 3.98
CA SER A 855 -33.38 -17.34 3.82
C SER A 855 -32.46 -18.04 4.82
N PHE A 856 -31.42 -17.36 5.33
CA PHE A 856 -30.56 -17.85 6.41
C PHE A 856 -31.35 -17.86 7.72
N ALA A 857 -31.96 -16.73 8.07
CA ALA A 857 -32.77 -16.60 9.27
C ALA A 857 -34.00 -17.53 9.27
N TRP A 858 -34.55 -17.82 8.09
CA TRP A 858 -35.64 -18.78 7.91
C TRP A 858 -35.29 -20.18 8.42
N LEU A 859 -34.02 -20.61 8.37
CA LEU A 859 -33.57 -21.90 8.93
C LEU A 859 -33.98 -22.03 10.41
N PHE A 860 -33.71 -21.00 11.19
CA PHE A 860 -33.99 -20.97 12.63
C PHE A 860 -35.51 -20.98 12.91
N VAL A 861 -36.28 -20.21 12.13
CA VAL A 861 -37.75 -20.17 12.21
C VAL A 861 -38.37 -21.52 11.85
N ALA A 862 -37.89 -22.15 10.77
CA ALA A 862 -38.41 -23.40 10.26
C ALA A 862 -38.11 -24.56 11.22
N VAL A 863 -36.89 -24.65 11.73
CA VAL A 863 -36.50 -25.62 12.77
C VAL A 863 -37.31 -25.39 14.04
N GLY A 864 -37.45 -24.15 14.50
CA GLY A 864 -38.26 -23.83 15.68
C GLY A 864 -39.73 -24.20 15.52
N SER A 865 -40.28 -24.02 14.31
CA SER A 865 -41.66 -24.42 13.98
C SER A 865 -41.85 -25.93 14.06
N VAL A 866 -40.86 -26.72 13.63
CA VAL A 866 -40.87 -28.18 13.73
C VAL A 866 -40.71 -28.63 15.19
N LEU A 867 -39.78 -28.05 15.96
CA LEU A 867 -39.62 -28.34 17.39
C LEU A 867 -40.91 -28.09 18.17
N ARG A 868 -41.61 -26.98 17.89
CA ARG A 868 -42.91 -26.68 18.49
C ARG A 868 -44.01 -27.65 18.06
N GLY A 869 -44.19 -27.80 16.76
CA GLY A 869 -45.36 -28.49 16.19
C GLY A 869 -45.27 -30.02 16.24
N ARG A 870 -44.06 -30.59 16.13
CA ARG A 870 -43.83 -32.04 16.04
C ARG A 870 -43.35 -32.65 17.34
N TYR A 871 -42.46 -31.94 18.02
CA TYR A 871 -41.85 -32.44 19.24
C TYR A 871 -42.53 -31.90 20.51
N GLY A 872 -43.58 -31.07 20.36
CA GLY A 872 -44.42 -30.58 21.45
C GLY A 872 -43.70 -29.61 22.38
N TRP A 873 -42.64 -28.95 21.91
CA TRP A 873 -41.83 -28.08 22.77
C TRP A 873 -42.54 -26.75 23.07
N SER A 874 -42.38 -26.29 24.32
CA SER A 874 -42.82 -24.95 24.74
C SER A 874 -42.07 -23.85 23.97
N ARG A 875 -42.62 -22.63 23.91
CA ARG A 875 -41.94 -21.50 23.22
C ARG A 875 -40.52 -21.28 23.76
N ARG A 876 -40.39 -21.30 25.09
CA ARG A 876 -39.10 -21.12 25.79
C ARG A 876 -38.11 -22.20 25.38
N ARG A 877 -38.51 -23.48 25.42
CA ARG A 877 -37.64 -24.61 25.04
C ARG A 877 -37.24 -24.58 23.56
N VAL A 878 -38.12 -24.13 22.67
CA VAL A 878 -37.80 -23.91 21.25
C VAL A 878 -36.76 -22.82 21.07
N THR A 879 -36.96 -21.66 21.69
CA THR A 879 -36.00 -20.55 21.64
C THR A 879 -34.64 -21.01 22.15
N GLY A 880 -34.59 -21.69 23.31
CA GLY A 880 -33.33 -22.23 23.85
C GLY A 880 -32.65 -23.23 22.92
N GLY A 881 -33.42 -24.15 22.32
CA GLY A 881 -32.87 -25.16 21.42
C GLY A 881 -32.31 -24.58 20.12
N VAL A 882 -33.01 -23.61 19.53
CA VAL A 882 -32.54 -22.91 18.33
C VAL A 882 -31.32 -22.05 18.64
N MET A 883 -31.30 -21.35 19.78
CA MET A 883 -30.13 -20.59 20.24
C MET A 883 -28.90 -21.49 20.43
N LEU A 884 -29.07 -22.65 21.07
CA LEU A 884 -27.99 -23.62 21.24
C LEU A 884 -27.49 -24.14 19.87
N ALA A 885 -28.41 -24.53 18.98
CA ALA A 885 -28.05 -25.04 17.66
C ALA A 885 -27.33 -23.98 16.78
N ALA A 886 -27.69 -22.70 16.92
CA ALA A 886 -27.03 -21.58 16.24
C ALA A 886 -25.69 -21.20 16.91
N GLY A 887 -25.61 -21.26 18.24
CA GLY A 887 -24.45 -20.85 19.02
C GLY A 887 -23.24 -21.76 18.85
N VAL A 888 -23.45 -23.08 18.74
CA VAL A 888 -22.34 -24.05 18.63
C VAL A 888 -21.50 -23.87 17.36
N PRO A 889 -22.07 -23.73 16.15
CA PRO A 889 -21.30 -23.38 14.95
C PRO A 889 -20.52 -22.06 15.11
N VAL A 890 -21.15 -21.02 15.64
CA VAL A 890 -20.51 -19.71 15.86
C VAL A 890 -19.33 -19.84 16.82
N LEU A 891 -19.50 -20.58 17.91
CA LEU A 891 -18.44 -20.89 18.88
C LEU A 891 -17.27 -21.63 18.20
N ALA A 892 -17.57 -22.68 17.43
CA ALA A 892 -16.55 -23.49 16.78
C ALA A 892 -15.76 -22.70 15.73
N VAL A 893 -16.43 -21.87 14.91
CA VAL A 893 -15.77 -21.01 13.93
C VAL A 893 -14.92 -19.95 14.61
N GLY A 894 -15.43 -19.27 15.65
CA GLY A 894 -14.67 -18.30 16.41
C GLY A 894 -13.42 -18.92 17.05
N ALA A 895 -13.56 -20.10 17.66
CA ALA A 895 -12.45 -20.85 18.25
C ALA A 895 -11.42 -21.30 17.21
N LEU A 896 -11.87 -21.76 16.03
CA LEU A 896 -11.01 -22.15 14.92
C LEU A 896 -10.18 -20.95 14.42
N ILE A 897 -10.84 -19.83 14.11
CA ILE A 897 -10.16 -18.60 13.65
C ILE A 897 -9.20 -18.10 14.73
N ARG A 898 -9.62 -18.08 16.00
CA ARG A 898 -8.77 -17.70 17.12
C ARG A 898 -7.53 -18.60 17.23
N SER A 899 -7.67 -19.91 17.03
CA SER A 899 -6.55 -20.86 17.09
C SER A 899 -5.60 -20.75 15.90
N ALA A 900 -6.12 -20.42 14.72
CA ALA A 900 -5.34 -20.26 13.50
C ALA A 900 -4.64 -18.89 13.42
N GLY A 901 -5.21 -17.88 14.11
CA GLY A 901 -4.89 -16.47 13.94
C GLY A 901 -5.80 -15.81 12.89
N LEU A 902 -6.32 -14.61 13.19
CA LEU A 902 -7.27 -13.91 12.32
C LEU A 902 -6.66 -13.58 10.95
N GLU A 903 -5.47 -12.97 10.94
CA GLU A 903 -4.75 -12.60 9.71
C GLU A 903 -4.55 -13.83 8.82
N ARG A 904 -3.88 -14.87 9.34
CA ARG A 904 -3.63 -16.12 8.61
C ARG A 904 -4.91 -16.77 8.07
N ALA A 905 -6.00 -16.76 8.84
CA ALA A 905 -7.27 -17.32 8.40
C ALA A 905 -7.88 -16.54 7.22
N LEU A 906 -7.83 -15.19 7.27
CA LEU A 906 -8.33 -14.33 6.19
C LEU A 906 -7.43 -14.41 4.95
N SER A 907 -6.11 -14.40 5.11
CA SER A 907 -5.13 -14.60 4.04
C SER A 907 -5.40 -15.90 3.29
N ALA A 908 -5.47 -17.02 4.01
CA ALA A 908 -5.69 -18.34 3.42
C ALA A 908 -7.05 -18.45 2.69
N TRP A 909 -8.08 -17.79 3.24
CA TRP A 909 -9.38 -17.71 2.58
C TRP A 909 -9.33 -16.87 1.30
N ASN A 910 -8.63 -15.72 1.32
CA ASN A 910 -8.53 -14.85 0.17
C ASN A 910 -7.64 -15.43 -0.95
N ASP A 911 -6.54 -16.12 -0.61
CA ASP A 911 -5.70 -16.83 -1.58
C ASP A 911 -6.50 -17.87 -2.39
N GLN A 912 -7.50 -18.47 -1.75
CA GLN A 912 -8.36 -19.45 -2.39
C GLN A 912 -9.46 -18.79 -3.24
N MET A 913 -10.08 -17.74 -2.72
CA MET A 913 -11.25 -17.10 -3.33
C MET A 913 -10.92 -15.99 -4.34
N ALA A 914 -9.74 -15.37 -4.26
CA ALA A 914 -9.28 -14.24 -5.08
C ALA A 914 -10.30 -13.08 -5.14
N LEU A 915 -10.74 -12.59 -3.97
CA LEU A 915 -11.80 -11.58 -3.90
C LEU A 915 -11.29 -10.19 -3.55
N LEU A 916 -10.40 -10.10 -2.57
CA LEU A 916 -9.76 -8.86 -2.13
C LEU A 916 -8.34 -8.80 -2.72
N PRO A 917 -7.74 -7.60 -2.83
CA PRO A 917 -6.39 -7.46 -3.35
C PRO A 917 -5.41 -8.40 -2.66
N TRP A 918 -4.68 -9.17 -3.46
CA TRP A 918 -3.84 -10.25 -2.97
C TRP A 918 -2.66 -9.73 -2.14
N GLY A 919 -2.07 -8.60 -2.54
CA GLY A 919 -0.94 -7.98 -1.85
C GLY A 919 -1.29 -7.41 -0.46
N LEU A 920 -2.57 -7.10 -0.18
CA LEU A 920 -3.00 -6.53 1.11
C LEU A 920 -2.47 -7.30 2.32
N HIS A 921 -2.59 -8.63 2.35
CA HIS A 921 -2.14 -9.41 3.52
C HIS A 921 -0.65 -9.78 3.49
N ARG A 922 0.03 -9.63 2.35
CA ARG A 922 1.46 -9.95 2.24
C ARG A 922 2.34 -8.75 2.57
N ILE A 923 1.80 -7.54 2.37
CA ILE A 923 2.53 -6.29 2.56
C ILE A 923 2.04 -5.59 3.83
N LEU A 924 0.74 -5.32 3.94
CA LEU A 924 0.17 -4.43 4.97
C LEU A 924 -0.57 -5.17 6.09
N GLY A 925 -0.99 -6.42 5.83
CA GLY A 925 -1.89 -7.19 6.67
C GLY A 925 -3.36 -6.80 6.44
N ILE A 926 -4.23 -7.76 6.10
CA ILE A 926 -5.67 -7.52 5.88
C ILE A 926 -6.32 -6.95 7.15
N VAL A 927 -5.94 -7.45 8.32
CA VAL A 927 -6.53 -7.05 9.60
C VAL A 927 -6.15 -5.61 9.94
N THR A 928 -4.87 -5.27 9.81
CA THR A 928 -4.35 -3.93 10.11
C THR A 928 -4.90 -2.91 9.13
N PHE A 929 -4.85 -3.21 7.83
CA PHE A 929 -5.19 -2.24 6.79
C PHE A 929 -6.69 -1.98 6.64
N LEU A 930 -7.53 -2.99 6.85
CA LEU A 930 -8.99 -2.83 6.84
C LEU A 930 -9.57 -2.50 8.22
N ASP A 931 -8.73 -2.17 9.20
CA ASP A 931 -9.11 -1.90 10.60
C ASP A 931 -10.06 -2.97 11.17
N ILE A 932 -9.78 -4.24 10.89
CA ILE A 932 -10.58 -5.35 11.40
C ILE A 932 -10.21 -5.54 12.88
N PRO A 933 -11.18 -5.48 13.81
CA PRO A 933 -10.86 -5.59 15.24
C PRO A 933 -10.12 -6.89 15.56
N PRO A 934 -8.90 -6.86 16.14
CA PRO A 934 -8.16 -8.08 16.48
C PRO A 934 -8.91 -8.96 17.50
N ALA A 935 -9.81 -8.36 18.30
CA ALA A 935 -10.69 -9.06 19.23
C ALA A 935 -11.84 -9.83 18.55
N LEU A 936 -12.07 -9.65 17.25
CA LEU A 936 -13.22 -10.22 16.52
C LEU A 936 -13.37 -11.75 16.70
N PRO A 937 -12.30 -12.58 16.61
CA PRO A 937 -12.42 -14.02 16.87
C PRO A 937 -12.91 -14.29 18.29
N THR A 938 -12.41 -13.53 19.28
CA THR A 938 -12.84 -13.64 20.67
C THR A 938 -14.30 -13.23 20.84
N VAL A 939 -14.74 -12.14 20.21
CA VAL A 939 -16.14 -11.70 20.24
C VAL A 939 -17.06 -12.77 19.64
N ILE A 940 -16.66 -13.38 18.52
CA ILE A 940 -17.40 -14.48 17.89
C ILE A 940 -17.45 -15.70 18.82
N THR A 941 -16.32 -16.11 19.40
CA THR A 941 -16.24 -17.22 20.36
C THR A 941 -17.13 -16.99 21.56
N VAL A 942 -17.05 -15.81 22.21
CA VAL A 942 -17.84 -15.46 23.40
C VAL A 942 -19.32 -15.40 23.06
N THR A 943 -19.69 -14.81 21.92
CA THR A 943 -21.09 -14.76 21.46
C THR A 943 -21.63 -16.18 21.22
N GLY A 944 -20.86 -17.04 20.56
CA GLY A 944 -21.21 -18.44 20.36
C GLY A 944 -21.36 -19.21 21.66
N ALA A 945 -20.44 -18.99 22.62
CA ALA A 945 -20.49 -19.58 23.96
C ALA A 945 -21.73 -19.11 24.73
N ALA A 946 -22.02 -17.80 24.74
CA ALA A 946 -23.17 -17.22 25.42
C ALA A 946 -24.48 -17.77 24.84
N LEU A 947 -24.63 -17.79 23.50
CA LEU A 947 -25.79 -18.39 22.84
C LEU A 947 -25.95 -19.87 23.18
N SER A 948 -24.84 -20.61 23.26
CA SER A 948 -24.85 -22.03 23.62
C SER A 948 -25.23 -22.26 25.08
N ILE A 949 -24.66 -21.51 26.03
CA ILE A 949 -24.94 -21.63 27.47
C ILE A 949 -26.38 -21.22 27.77
N ILE A 950 -26.79 -20.01 27.33
CA ILE A 950 -28.15 -19.51 27.54
C ILE A 950 -29.17 -20.44 26.88
N GLY A 951 -28.87 -20.89 25.65
CA GLY A 951 -29.69 -21.84 24.93
C GLY A 951 -29.86 -23.16 25.67
N GLY A 952 -28.75 -23.76 26.12
CA GLY A 952 -28.72 -25.00 26.90
C GLY A 952 -29.48 -24.89 28.23
N LEU A 953 -29.22 -23.84 29.02
CA LEU A 953 -29.93 -23.57 30.27
C LEU A 953 -31.43 -23.41 30.04
N THR A 954 -31.83 -22.66 29.00
CA THR A 954 -33.24 -22.47 28.65
C THR A 954 -33.93 -23.79 28.24
N VAL A 955 -33.19 -24.70 27.59
CA VAL A 955 -33.68 -26.05 27.26
C VAL A 955 -33.87 -26.89 28.52
N VAL A 956 -32.94 -26.83 29.47
CA VAL A 956 -32.95 -27.61 30.73
C VAL A 956 -34.05 -27.10 31.68
N VAL A 957 -34.08 -25.80 31.96
CA VAL A 957 -35.06 -25.16 32.87
C VAL A 957 -36.49 -25.24 32.30
N GLY A 958 -36.63 -25.14 30.97
CA GLY A 958 -37.91 -25.36 30.28
C GLY A 958 -38.39 -26.82 30.25
N GLY A 959 -37.63 -27.76 30.84
CA GLY A 959 -37.96 -29.17 30.98
C GLY A 959 -38.80 -29.52 32.22
N GLY A 960 -39.03 -28.57 33.13
CA GLY A 960 -39.91 -28.75 34.29
C GLY A 960 -41.35 -29.06 33.86
N ALA A 961 -41.91 -30.14 34.42
CA ALA A 961 -43.17 -30.77 34.05
C ALA A 961 -44.32 -29.80 33.72
N ALA A 962 -44.81 -29.84 32.49
CA ALA A 962 -46.20 -29.47 32.22
C ALA A 962 -47.08 -30.53 32.88
N ARG A 963 -47.74 -30.18 33.99
CA ARG A 963 -48.84 -30.99 34.55
C ARG A 963 -49.88 -31.24 33.44
N PRO A 964 -50.39 -32.47 33.27
CA PRO A 964 -51.48 -32.72 32.36
C PRO A 964 -52.73 -31.94 32.83
N ASP A 965 -53.34 -31.21 31.92
CA ASP A 965 -54.67 -30.62 32.11
C ASP A 965 -55.72 -31.77 32.07
N PRO A 966 -56.49 -32.03 33.14
CA PRO A 966 -57.46 -33.12 33.19
C PRO A 966 -58.70 -32.92 32.31
N MET A 967 -58.86 -31.77 31.64
CA MET A 967 -60.14 -31.39 31.00
C MET A 967 -60.25 -31.67 29.49
N ARG A 968 -59.46 -32.60 28.93
CA ARG A 968 -59.66 -33.07 27.55
C ARG A 968 -60.07 -34.54 27.49
N THR A 969 -61.37 -34.77 27.66
CA THR A 969 -62.03 -36.02 27.27
C THR A 969 -61.96 -36.23 25.75
N PRO A 970 -61.63 -37.44 25.26
CA PRO A 970 -61.69 -37.76 23.83
C PRO A 970 -63.13 -38.06 23.40
N THR A 971 -63.63 -37.36 22.38
CA THR A 971 -64.86 -37.74 21.67
C THR A 971 -64.60 -39.00 20.81
N PRO A 972 -65.48 -40.03 20.85
CA PRO A 972 -65.34 -41.21 20.01
C PRO A 972 -65.76 -40.94 18.54
N PRO A 973 -65.27 -41.73 17.57
CA PRO A 973 -65.59 -41.56 16.16
C PRO A 973 -67.03 -41.99 15.85
N PRO A 974 -67.69 -41.40 14.82
CA PRO A 974 -69.04 -41.80 14.44
C PRO A 974 -69.01 -43.16 13.72
N LEU A 975 -69.88 -44.05 14.19
CA LEU A 975 -70.27 -45.30 13.52
C LEU A 975 -70.92 -44.96 12.17
N ARG A 976 -70.34 -45.45 11.07
CA ARG A 976 -71.05 -45.58 9.78
C ARG A 976 -71.80 -46.91 9.79
N ALA A 977 -73.13 -46.84 9.87
CA ALA A 977 -74.01 -47.95 9.55
C ALA A 977 -74.10 -48.13 8.02
N ARG A 978 -74.17 -49.40 7.60
CA ARG A 978 -74.52 -49.83 6.25
C ARG A 978 -76.00 -49.54 5.98
N ALA A 979 -76.28 -48.90 4.85
CA ALA A 979 -77.35 -49.23 3.90
C ALA A 979 -76.89 -48.73 2.53
#